data_AF-A0A6L3K8Y1-F1
#
_entry.id   AF-A0A6L3K8Y1-F1
#
_cell.length_a   1.000
_cell.length_b   1.000
_cell.length_c   1.000
_cell.angle_alpha   90.00
_cell.angle_beta   90.00
_cell.angle_gamma   90.00
#
_symmetry.space_group_name_H-M   'P 1'
#
loop_
_entity.id
_entity.type
_entity.pdbx_description
1 polymer ?
#
loop_
_entity_poly.entity_id
_entity_poly.type
_entity_poly.pdbx_seq_one_letter_code
_entity_poly.pdbx_strand_id
1 'polypeptide(L)'
;MRNIFWSMTLVVACLFGAATAQAQKQVTTNNAIVPGEVWNDTDGNPINAHGGGILYHEGTYYWYGEYKKGKTILPEWATWECYRTDVTGVSCYSSKDLLNWKFEGIVLPAVKDDQGHDLHTSKVLERPKVIYNPKTKKFVMWAHVESADYSKACAGVAISDSPTGEFTYLGSFRPNGAMSRDQTVFVDDDGRAYHFYSSENNATLYISELTDDYQRPSGRYTRNFVKESREAPAVFKRNGKYYMLSSGCTGWDPNQAELAVADSIMGEWKTIGNPCTGTDADKTFYAQSTYVQKVMGKKDMYIAMFDRWNKKDLENSRYVWLPFSFEGDKITIPWRDKWNFDSFADQGRFEAGKGTFLLNGKPFVVKAAELHYPRIPKPYWDQRIKLCKALGMNTVCLYVFWNSHEPQPGVYDFTEQNDLAEFCRLCQQNDMYVILRPGPYVCAEWEMGGLPWWLLKKKDVRLRESDPYFIERVALFEEAVAKQVKDLTIANGGPIIMVQVENEYGSYGEDKGYVSQIRDIVRANFGNDIALFQCDWASNFTLNGLDDLIWTMNFGTGANVDQQFAKLKKLRPNSPLMCSEFWSGWFDKWGANHETRPAADMIKGIDDMLSRGISFSLYMTHGGTNWGHWAGANSPGFAPDVTSYDYDAPISESGQTTPKYWALREAMAKYMDGEKQTKVPALIKPISIPAFRFTEMAPLFENLPAAKKDENIRTMEEYNQGFGSILYRTTLPELKSPATLTVNDAHDYAQVFVDGKYIGKLDRRNGEKQLVLPACVKGSRLDILVEAMGRINFGRAIKDFKGITKNVELSMDINGYPFVCDLKNWEVFNIEDTYEFYQSMKFQPIESLTDRLGQRIPGVYRAKFQVKKPSDTFLNFETWGKGLVYVNGYALGRIWEIGPQQTLYVPGCWLKKGENEIVVFDIVGPKEAKSEGLSEPLLDQLLVQKPLTHRNEGENLNLSGEKPVFTGSFKPGNGWQEVKFNKPVTGRYVCIEALNSQDGKDLACIAEMYFLDKDGSRLSREPWIVKYADSEDVAHVNRSADKTFDLQESTYWSTEKGSPYPHTIVIDLGASHALTGFQCLPRMESEVPGGIKDFKIYVKGENFKY
;
A
#
# COMPACT_ATOMS: atom_id res chain seq x y z
N MET A 1 14.02 49.35 -63.47
CA MET A 1 13.78 48.97 -62.05
C MET A 1 13.35 47.50 -62.07
N ARG A 2 14.27 46.50 -62.10
CA ARG A 2 14.93 45.80 -60.97
C ARG A 2 13.90 45.31 -59.94
N ASN A 3 13.31 44.12 -60.06
CA ASN A 3 13.79 42.70 -60.01
C ASN A 3 14.31 42.25 -58.63
N ILE A 4 13.59 41.25 -58.09
CA ILE A 4 13.75 40.56 -56.80
C ILE A 4 14.69 39.36 -56.97
N PHE A 5 15.62 39.22 -56.03
CA PHE A 5 16.61 38.15 -55.85
C PHE A 5 16.11 37.16 -54.75
N TRP A 6 16.47 35.87 -54.65
CA TRP A 6 17.20 34.88 -55.44
C TRP A 6 16.94 33.50 -54.80
N SER A 7 17.26 32.45 -55.55
CA SER A 7 17.04 31.02 -55.30
C SER A 7 18.23 30.29 -54.64
N MET A 8 17.96 29.11 -54.05
CA MET A 8 18.69 27.80 -54.09
C MET A 8 18.45 27.06 -52.76
N THR A 9 17.97 25.81 -52.72
CA THR A 9 18.69 24.61 -53.19
C THR A 9 17.73 23.45 -53.55
N LEU A 10 17.96 22.86 -54.72
CA LEU A 10 17.43 21.61 -55.31
C LEU A 10 18.60 20.58 -55.20
N VAL A 11 18.47 19.28 -54.90
CA VAL A 11 18.06 18.14 -55.76
C VAL A 11 18.36 16.87 -54.92
N VAL A 12 17.40 15.96 -54.74
CA VAL A 12 17.49 14.47 -54.90
C VAL A 12 16.11 13.92 -54.54
N ALA A 13 15.19 13.82 -55.51
CA ALA A 13 13.98 12.98 -55.40
C ALA A 13 13.25 12.93 -56.76
N CYS A 14 13.86 12.32 -57.77
CA CYS A 14 13.19 11.97 -59.02
C CYS A 14 13.62 10.56 -59.45
N LEU A 15 13.28 9.54 -58.66
CA LEU A 15 13.24 8.14 -59.07
C LEU A 15 12.18 7.43 -58.21
N PHE A 16 11.26 6.69 -58.85
CA PHE A 16 10.11 5.94 -58.31
C PHE A 16 8.77 6.68 -58.14
N GLY A 17 8.30 7.30 -59.23
CA GLY A 17 6.88 7.53 -59.46
C GLY A 17 6.21 6.29 -60.08
N ALA A 18 5.83 5.32 -59.25
CA ALA A 18 4.80 4.33 -59.57
C ALA A 18 3.96 4.16 -58.31
N ALA A 19 3.01 5.09 -58.11
CA ALA A 19 2.02 4.99 -57.06
C ALA A 19 1.14 3.77 -57.34
N THR A 20 1.33 2.70 -56.57
CA THR A 20 0.29 1.71 -56.37
C THR A 20 -0.78 2.39 -55.51
N ALA A 21 -1.93 2.69 -56.12
CA ALA A 21 -3.13 3.00 -55.37
C ALA A 21 -3.51 1.74 -54.58
N GLN A 22 -3.03 1.60 -53.35
CA GLN A 22 -3.63 0.69 -52.39
C GLN A 22 -5.05 1.22 -52.13
N ALA A 23 -6.04 0.49 -52.63
CA ALA A 23 -7.42 0.67 -52.21
C ALA A 23 -7.45 0.59 -50.68
N GLN A 24 -7.86 1.68 -50.02
CA GLN A 24 -8.21 1.66 -48.61
C GLN A 24 -9.33 0.63 -48.43
N LYS A 25 -9.00 -0.55 -47.88
CA LYS A 25 -10.01 -1.51 -47.43
C LYS A 25 -10.90 -0.79 -46.42
N GLN A 26 -12.19 -0.72 -46.73
CA GLN A 26 -13.20 -0.09 -45.89
C GLN A 26 -13.34 -0.94 -44.61
N VAL A 27 -12.93 -0.39 -43.45
CA VAL A 27 -13.07 -1.07 -42.15
C VAL A 27 -14.54 -1.29 -41.88
N THR A 28 -14.96 -2.55 -41.77
CA THR A 28 -16.34 -2.91 -41.44
C THR A 28 -16.51 -2.74 -39.92
N THR A 29 -17.47 -1.91 -39.51
CA THR A 29 -17.80 -1.69 -38.09
C THR A 29 -19.16 -2.28 -37.79
N ASN A 30 -19.20 -3.23 -36.85
CA ASN A 30 -20.42 -3.86 -36.37
C ASN A 30 -20.91 -3.12 -35.12
N ASN A 31 -22.20 -2.78 -35.10
CA ASN A 31 -22.83 -2.04 -33.98
C ASN A 31 -23.80 -2.90 -33.15
N ALA A 32 -24.02 -4.16 -33.57
CA ALA A 32 -24.95 -5.09 -32.94
C ALA A 32 -24.63 -6.54 -33.36
N ILE A 33 -25.08 -7.50 -32.56
CA ILE A 33 -25.09 -8.92 -32.88
C ILE A 33 -26.43 -9.27 -33.53
N VAL A 34 -26.37 -9.96 -34.67
CA VAL A 34 -27.54 -10.51 -35.38
C VAL A 34 -27.37 -12.04 -35.41
N PRO A 35 -28.02 -12.78 -34.49
CA PRO A 35 -27.78 -14.20 -34.33
C PRO A 35 -28.11 -15.02 -35.58
N GLY A 36 -27.17 -15.85 -36.03
CA GLY A 36 -27.32 -16.74 -37.19
C GLY A 36 -26.97 -16.13 -38.55
N GLU A 37 -26.65 -14.84 -38.62
CA GLU A 37 -26.18 -14.18 -39.85
C GLU A 37 -24.66 -14.30 -40.05
N VAL A 38 -24.17 -13.93 -41.24
CA VAL A 38 -22.73 -13.84 -41.50
C VAL A 38 -22.13 -12.70 -40.67
N TRP A 39 -21.18 -13.04 -39.79
CA TRP A 39 -20.44 -12.08 -39.00
C TRP A 39 -19.04 -11.90 -39.59
N ASN A 40 -18.76 -10.71 -40.12
CA ASN A 40 -17.46 -10.39 -40.69
C ASN A 40 -16.50 -9.79 -39.67
N ASP A 41 -15.22 -10.12 -39.81
CA ASP A 41 -14.09 -9.51 -39.12
C ASP A 41 -13.82 -8.08 -39.66
N THR A 42 -12.89 -7.37 -39.02
CA THR A 42 -12.56 -5.98 -39.40
C THR A 42 -11.95 -5.84 -40.80
N ASP A 43 -11.49 -6.94 -41.40
CA ASP A 43 -10.95 -7.01 -42.76
C ASP A 43 -12.01 -7.38 -43.82
N GLY A 44 -13.25 -7.60 -43.38
CA GLY A 44 -14.42 -7.94 -44.20
C GLY A 44 -14.58 -9.43 -44.50
N ASN A 45 -13.79 -10.31 -43.87
CA ASN A 45 -13.92 -11.76 -44.07
C ASN A 45 -14.88 -12.37 -43.05
N PRO A 46 -15.65 -13.42 -43.42
CA PRO A 46 -16.45 -14.16 -42.44
C PRO A 46 -15.57 -14.72 -41.31
N ILE A 47 -16.01 -14.52 -40.06
CA ILE A 47 -15.35 -15.07 -38.88
C ILE A 47 -15.48 -16.60 -38.88
N ASN A 48 -14.36 -17.28 -38.67
CA ASN A 48 -14.28 -18.74 -38.66
C ASN A 48 -13.55 -19.21 -37.39
N ALA A 49 -14.33 -19.46 -36.34
CA ALA A 49 -13.90 -19.78 -34.98
C ALA A 49 -14.94 -20.67 -34.29
N HIS A 50 -15.29 -21.80 -34.92
CA HIS A 50 -16.34 -22.70 -34.47
C HIS A 50 -15.94 -23.51 -33.24
N GLY A 51 -16.93 -23.96 -32.46
CA GLY A 51 -16.65 -24.69 -31.21
C GLY A 51 -15.85 -23.84 -30.22
N GLY A 52 -15.75 -22.52 -30.43
CA GLY A 52 -14.74 -21.67 -29.83
C GLY A 52 -15.01 -21.20 -28.40
N GLY A 53 -13.98 -20.70 -27.73
CA GLY A 53 -14.09 -20.04 -26.43
C GLY A 53 -13.44 -18.67 -26.43
N ILE A 54 -13.79 -17.85 -25.44
CA ILE A 54 -13.26 -16.50 -25.28
C ILE A 54 -12.43 -16.41 -23.99
N LEU A 55 -11.24 -15.83 -24.12
CA LEU A 55 -10.37 -15.43 -23.02
C LEU A 55 -10.37 -13.91 -22.92
N TYR A 56 -10.65 -13.35 -21.74
CA TYR A 56 -10.39 -11.94 -21.45
C TYR A 56 -9.03 -11.82 -20.75
N HIS A 57 -8.11 -11.07 -21.33
CA HIS A 57 -6.77 -10.85 -20.78
C HIS A 57 -6.27 -9.44 -21.10
N GLU A 58 -5.74 -8.73 -20.08
CA GLU A 58 -5.16 -7.38 -20.21
C GLU A 58 -6.01 -6.41 -21.04
N GLY A 59 -7.33 -6.31 -20.78
CA GLY A 59 -8.19 -5.37 -21.49
C GLY A 59 -8.64 -5.81 -22.88
N THR A 60 -8.45 -7.08 -23.27
CA THR A 60 -8.73 -7.60 -24.61
C THR A 60 -9.43 -8.96 -24.54
N TYR A 61 -10.43 -9.17 -25.39
CA TYR A 61 -11.06 -10.47 -25.61
C TYR A 61 -10.35 -11.19 -26.77
N TYR A 62 -10.06 -12.47 -26.57
CA TYR A 62 -9.46 -13.35 -27.57
C TYR A 62 -10.40 -14.53 -27.82
N TRP A 63 -10.90 -14.67 -29.04
CA TRP A 63 -11.79 -15.74 -29.46
C TRP A 63 -10.99 -16.79 -30.23
N TYR A 64 -10.88 -17.98 -29.63
CA TYR A 64 -10.21 -19.14 -30.22
C TYR A 64 -11.26 -20.13 -30.71
N GLY A 65 -11.09 -20.66 -31.91
CA GLY A 65 -12.02 -21.64 -32.45
C GLY A 65 -11.44 -22.47 -33.58
N GLU A 66 -12.18 -23.50 -33.96
CA GLU A 66 -11.84 -24.34 -35.10
C GLU A 66 -11.91 -23.52 -36.37
N TYR A 67 -10.82 -23.52 -37.14
CA TYR A 67 -10.80 -22.92 -38.47
C TYR A 67 -11.20 -23.97 -39.51
N LYS A 68 -12.49 -23.99 -39.87
CA LYS A 68 -13.06 -24.95 -40.82
C LYS A 68 -12.96 -24.38 -42.24
N LYS A 69 -12.00 -24.86 -43.03
CA LYS A 69 -11.84 -24.45 -44.43
C LYS A 69 -11.74 -25.65 -45.35
N GLY A 70 -12.41 -25.60 -46.49
CA GLY A 70 -12.36 -26.65 -47.50
C GLY A 70 -13.60 -27.55 -47.56
N LYS A 71 -13.51 -28.62 -48.37
CA LYS A 71 -14.67 -29.45 -48.70
C LYS A 71 -15.12 -30.25 -47.48
N THR A 72 -16.38 -30.05 -47.08
CA THR A 72 -17.03 -30.91 -46.09
C THR A 72 -17.33 -32.29 -46.71
N ILE A 73 -16.92 -33.35 -46.02
CA ILE A 73 -17.10 -34.73 -46.45
C ILE A 73 -17.82 -35.54 -45.36
N LEU A 74 -18.66 -36.48 -45.78
CA LEU A 74 -19.05 -37.62 -44.97
C LEU A 74 -18.13 -38.79 -45.37
N PRO A 75 -17.28 -39.31 -44.46
CA PRO A 75 -16.40 -40.43 -44.82
C PRO A 75 -17.19 -41.65 -45.28
N GLU A 76 -16.70 -42.38 -46.30
CA GLU A 76 -17.42 -43.54 -46.85
C GLU A 76 -17.65 -44.67 -45.83
N TRP A 77 -16.78 -44.78 -44.83
CA TRP A 77 -16.89 -45.77 -43.75
C TRP A 77 -17.92 -45.40 -42.68
N ALA A 78 -18.41 -44.16 -42.68
CA ALA A 78 -19.22 -43.62 -41.59
C ALA A 78 -20.60 -44.31 -41.51
N THR A 79 -20.88 -44.91 -40.36
CA THR A 79 -22.20 -45.52 -40.04
C THR A 79 -23.16 -44.54 -39.36
N TRP A 80 -22.70 -43.32 -39.10
CA TRP A 80 -23.44 -42.21 -38.51
C TRP A 80 -22.99 -40.92 -39.20
N GLU A 81 -23.74 -39.83 -39.03
CA GLU A 81 -23.42 -38.54 -39.66
C GLU A 81 -22.17 -37.91 -39.02
N CYS A 82 -20.95 -38.28 -39.43
CA CYS A 82 -19.70 -37.70 -38.91
C CYS A 82 -19.05 -36.73 -39.93
N TYR A 83 -19.86 -35.79 -40.42
CA TYR A 83 -19.40 -34.78 -41.37
C TYR A 83 -18.18 -34.04 -40.83
N ARG A 84 -17.15 -33.89 -41.67
CA ARG A 84 -15.90 -33.22 -41.29
C ARG A 84 -15.24 -32.52 -42.48
N THR A 85 -14.30 -31.65 -42.16
CA THR A 85 -13.33 -31.08 -43.10
C THR A 85 -11.93 -31.37 -42.57
N ASP A 86 -10.93 -31.29 -43.43
CA ASP A 86 -9.53 -31.42 -43.04
C ASP A 86 -9.18 -30.39 -41.96
N VAL A 87 -8.38 -30.80 -40.98
CA VAL A 87 -7.86 -29.90 -39.95
C VAL A 87 -7.03 -28.83 -40.63
N THR A 88 -7.43 -27.57 -40.49
CA THR A 88 -6.62 -26.41 -40.89
C THR A 88 -5.85 -25.85 -39.69
N GLY A 89 -6.47 -25.87 -38.51
CA GLY A 89 -5.89 -25.43 -37.25
C GLY A 89 -6.90 -24.70 -36.36
N VAL A 90 -6.40 -24.01 -35.34
CA VAL A 90 -7.17 -23.14 -34.45
C VAL A 90 -6.93 -21.68 -34.82
N SER A 91 -7.99 -20.94 -35.11
CA SER A 91 -7.94 -19.49 -35.33
C SER A 91 -7.96 -18.71 -34.02
N CYS A 92 -7.44 -17.49 -34.06
CA CYS A 92 -7.59 -16.50 -33.00
C CYS A 92 -8.10 -15.18 -33.59
N TYR A 93 -9.09 -14.59 -32.93
CA TYR A 93 -9.54 -13.22 -33.18
C TYR A 93 -9.41 -12.38 -31.90
N SER A 94 -9.11 -11.09 -32.02
CA SER A 94 -9.05 -10.16 -30.88
C SER A 94 -10.13 -9.08 -30.98
N SER A 95 -10.67 -8.64 -29.84
CA SER A 95 -11.67 -7.57 -29.77
C SER A 95 -11.58 -6.78 -28.47
N LYS A 96 -11.98 -5.51 -28.52
CA LYS A 96 -12.16 -4.65 -27.33
C LYS A 96 -13.62 -4.58 -26.87
N ASP A 97 -14.57 -4.92 -27.74
CA ASP A 97 -15.99 -4.64 -27.56
C ASP A 97 -16.91 -5.85 -27.84
N LEU A 98 -16.34 -7.02 -28.16
CA LEU A 98 -17.04 -8.25 -28.56
C LEU A 98 -17.87 -8.13 -29.86
N LEU A 99 -17.84 -7.00 -30.56
CA LEU A 99 -18.55 -6.72 -31.82
C LEU A 99 -17.60 -6.75 -33.01
N ASN A 100 -16.45 -6.10 -32.83
CA ASN A 100 -15.46 -5.85 -33.86
C ASN A 100 -14.24 -6.75 -33.60
N TRP A 101 -14.10 -7.78 -34.43
CA TRP A 101 -13.10 -8.82 -34.27
C TRP A 101 -12.01 -8.68 -35.32
N LYS A 102 -10.76 -8.55 -34.89
CA LYS A 102 -9.58 -8.57 -35.74
C LYS A 102 -9.05 -10.00 -35.83
N PHE A 103 -8.81 -10.50 -37.04
CA PHE A 103 -8.16 -11.80 -37.21
C PHE A 103 -6.67 -11.71 -36.85
N GLU A 104 -6.22 -12.50 -35.88
CA GLU A 104 -4.83 -12.53 -35.42
C GLU A 104 -4.02 -13.67 -36.07
N GLY A 105 -4.70 -14.64 -36.69
CA GLY A 105 -4.08 -15.74 -37.43
C GLY A 105 -4.51 -17.13 -36.96
N ILE A 106 -3.88 -18.16 -37.53
CA ILE A 106 -4.00 -19.54 -37.08
C ILE A 106 -2.92 -19.78 -36.02
N VAL A 107 -3.34 -19.88 -34.76
CA VAL A 107 -2.43 -19.97 -33.60
C VAL A 107 -2.00 -21.40 -33.29
N LEU A 108 -2.71 -22.41 -33.80
CA LEU A 108 -2.26 -23.80 -33.75
C LEU A 108 -2.48 -24.44 -35.13
N PRO A 109 -1.47 -24.44 -36.02
CA PRO A 109 -1.62 -24.92 -37.38
C PRO A 109 -1.71 -26.45 -37.46
N ALA A 110 -2.35 -26.96 -38.52
CA ALA A 110 -2.32 -28.38 -38.85
C ALA A 110 -0.93 -28.84 -39.31
N VAL A 111 -0.62 -30.11 -39.05
CA VAL A 111 0.57 -30.79 -39.56
C VAL A 111 0.23 -31.49 -40.88
N LYS A 112 1.02 -31.30 -41.93
CA LYS A 112 0.71 -31.86 -43.27
C LYS A 112 1.52 -33.11 -43.61
N ASP A 113 2.73 -33.21 -43.07
CA ASP A 113 3.73 -34.16 -43.56
C ASP A 113 3.91 -35.39 -42.64
N ASP A 114 3.14 -35.48 -41.54
CA ASP A 114 3.16 -36.60 -40.61
C ASP A 114 1.74 -37.11 -40.34
N GLN A 115 1.35 -38.18 -41.03
CA GLN A 115 0.03 -38.81 -40.91
C GLN A 115 -0.23 -39.44 -39.53
N GLY A 116 0.83 -39.71 -38.76
CA GLY A 116 0.76 -40.19 -37.38
C GLY A 116 0.45 -39.09 -36.38
N HIS A 117 0.70 -37.83 -36.74
CA HIS A 117 0.50 -36.69 -35.86
C HIS A 117 -0.99 -36.44 -35.56
N ASP A 118 -1.27 -36.00 -34.34
CA ASP A 118 -2.62 -35.69 -33.85
C ASP A 118 -3.31 -34.58 -34.62
N LEU A 119 -2.53 -33.58 -34.99
CA LEU A 119 -2.97 -32.41 -35.75
C LEU A 119 -2.84 -32.61 -37.27
N HIS A 120 -2.66 -33.85 -37.74
CA HIS A 120 -2.59 -34.09 -39.18
C HIS A 120 -3.89 -33.68 -39.87
N THR A 121 -3.82 -33.16 -41.10
CA THR A 121 -5.00 -32.64 -41.83
C THR A 121 -6.15 -33.64 -41.92
N SER A 122 -5.88 -34.95 -41.99
CA SER A 122 -6.90 -36.00 -42.04
C SER A 122 -7.54 -36.39 -40.69
N LYS A 123 -7.12 -35.78 -39.58
CA LYS A 123 -7.62 -36.05 -38.21
C LYS A 123 -8.79 -35.13 -37.89
N VAL A 124 -9.18 -35.06 -36.62
CA VAL A 124 -10.24 -34.19 -36.12
C VAL A 124 -9.73 -33.43 -34.90
N LEU A 125 -9.91 -32.11 -34.92
CA LEU A 125 -9.55 -31.17 -33.85
C LEU A 125 -10.76 -30.28 -33.59
N GLU A 126 -11.26 -30.32 -32.36
CA GLU A 126 -12.55 -29.70 -32.03
C GLU A 126 -12.53 -28.97 -30.68
N ARG A 127 -13.41 -27.98 -30.54
CA ARG A 127 -13.68 -27.20 -29.33
C ARG A 127 -12.46 -26.66 -28.57
N PRO A 128 -11.50 -26.00 -29.23
CA PRO A 128 -10.37 -25.42 -28.53
C PRO A 128 -10.86 -24.38 -27.50
N LYS A 129 -10.26 -24.41 -26.32
CA LYS A 129 -10.42 -23.42 -25.25
C LYS A 129 -9.06 -23.04 -24.71
N VAL A 130 -8.85 -21.75 -24.45
CA VAL A 130 -7.59 -21.23 -23.93
C VAL A 130 -7.83 -20.57 -22.58
N ILE A 131 -7.02 -20.94 -21.59
CA ILE A 131 -6.98 -20.33 -20.26
C ILE A 131 -5.58 -19.82 -19.95
N TYR A 132 -5.47 -18.73 -19.18
CA TYR A 132 -4.18 -18.18 -18.76
C TYR A 132 -3.79 -18.73 -17.40
N ASN A 133 -2.56 -19.25 -17.29
CA ASN A 133 -1.99 -19.71 -16.04
C ASN A 133 -1.08 -18.63 -15.44
N PRO A 134 -1.47 -17.96 -14.33
CA PRO A 134 -0.70 -16.87 -13.78
C PRO A 134 0.66 -17.30 -13.20
N LYS A 135 0.80 -18.56 -12.74
CA LYS A 135 2.04 -19.10 -12.16
C LYS A 135 3.12 -19.30 -13.22
N THR A 136 2.76 -19.95 -14.33
CA THR A 136 3.67 -20.28 -15.43
C THR A 136 3.76 -19.17 -16.49
N LYS A 137 2.83 -18.20 -16.45
CA LYS A 137 2.64 -17.13 -17.45
C LYS A 137 2.36 -17.66 -18.85
N LYS A 138 1.80 -18.88 -18.96
CA LYS A 138 1.45 -19.52 -20.22
C LYS A 138 -0.04 -19.42 -20.51
N PHE A 139 -0.37 -19.28 -21.78
CA PHE A 139 -1.70 -19.56 -22.30
C PHE A 139 -1.78 -21.05 -22.61
N VAL A 140 -2.73 -21.76 -22.02
CA VAL A 140 -2.87 -23.21 -22.12
C VAL A 140 -4.15 -23.51 -22.89
N MET A 141 -3.99 -24.13 -24.06
CA MET A 141 -5.08 -24.59 -24.91
C MET A 141 -5.40 -26.04 -24.61
N TRP A 142 -6.69 -26.32 -24.45
CA TRP A 142 -7.25 -27.67 -24.43
C TRP A 142 -8.20 -27.82 -25.61
N ALA A 143 -8.11 -28.95 -26.33
CA ALA A 143 -8.96 -29.23 -27.48
C ALA A 143 -9.25 -30.73 -27.58
N HIS A 144 -10.38 -31.10 -28.17
CA HIS A 144 -10.70 -32.48 -28.45
C HIS A 144 -9.87 -32.93 -29.67
N VAL A 145 -9.19 -34.07 -29.54
CA VAL A 145 -8.36 -34.66 -30.59
C VAL A 145 -8.85 -36.06 -30.88
N GLU A 146 -9.06 -36.33 -32.17
CA GLU A 146 -9.68 -37.56 -32.62
C GLU A 146 -9.03 -38.11 -33.90
N SER A 147 -8.99 -39.44 -34.01
CA SER A 147 -8.46 -40.14 -35.17
C SER A 147 -9.46 -40.13 -36.32
N ALA A 148 -8.97 -40.49 -37.51
CA ALA A 148 -9.79 -40.45 -38.72
C ALA A 148 -11.01 -41.41 -38.69
N ASP A 149 -11.05 -42.37 -37.77
CA ASP A 149 -12.12 -43.36 -37.53
C ASP A 149 -12.91 -43.11 -36.24
N TYR A 150 -12.67 -41.98 -35.55
CA TYR A 150 -13.34 -41.60 -34.31
C TYR A 150 -13.10 -42.51 -33.07
N SER A 151 -12.01 -43.29 -33.05
CA SER A 151 -11.72 -44.26 -31.97
C SER A 151 -10.78 -43.73 -30.86
N LYS A 152 -10.05 -42.63 -31.09
CA LYS A 152 -9.03 -42.09 -30.18
C LYS A 152 -9.63 -41.43 -28.94
N ALA A 153 -10.59 -40.52 -29.12
CA ALA A 153 -11.30 -39.82 -28.04
C ALA A 153 -10.38 -39.21 -26.95
N CYS A 154 -9.43 -38.35 -27.35
CA CYS A 154 -8.46 -37.73 -26.44
C CYS A 154 -8.69 -36.22 -26.27
N ALA A 155 -8.05 -35.66 -25.25
CA ALA A 155 -7.81 -34.23 -25.12
C ALA A 155 -6.37 -33.92 -25.55
N GLY A 156 -6.19 -32.97 -26.46
CA GLY A 156 -4.91 -32.38 -26.83
C GLY A 156 -4.62 -31.13 -26.00
N VAL A 157 -3.36 -30.93 -25.66
CA VAL A 157 -2.90 -29.75 -24.90
C VAL A 157 -1.83 -29.01 -25.69
N ALA A 158 -1.91 -27.69 -25.74
CA ALA A 158 -0.88 -26.83 -26.33
C ALA A 158 -0.63 -25.60 -25.46
N ILE A 159 0.55 -24.98 -25.57
CA ILE A 159 0.91 -23.80 -24.76
C ILE A 159 1.51 -22.68 -25.61
N SER A 160 1.31 -21.43 -25.17
CA SER A 160 1.99 -20.26 -25.76
C SER A 160 2.39 -19.23 -24.69
N ASP A 161 3.38 -18.41 -25.03
CA ASP A 161 3.81 -17.24 -24.25
C ASP A 161 2.98 -15.99 -24.56
N SER A 162 2.13 -16.04 -25.59
CA SER A 162 1.31 -14.92 -26.06
C SER A 162 -0.10 -15.40 -26.39
N PRO A 163 -1.14 -14.59 -26.16
CA PRO A 163 -2.50 -14.97 -26.53
C PRO A 163 -2.66 -15.11 -28.05
N THR A 164 -1.86 -14.40 -28.86
CA THR A 164 -1.92 -14.45 -30.33
C THR A 164 -0.73 -15.16 -30.97
N GLY A 165 0.19 -15.68 -30.15
CA GLY A 165 1.37 -16.39 -30.63
C GLY A 165 1.03 -17.80 -31.13
N GLU A 166 1.96 -18.42 -31.86
CA GLU A 166 1.86 -19.84 -32.20
C GLU A 166 1.93 -20.69 -30.92
N PHE A 167 1.07 -21.68 -30.82
CA PHE A 167 0.98 -22.62 -29.70
C PHE A 167 1.84 -23.85 -29.99
N THR A 168 2.66 -24.21 -29.02
CA THR A 168 3.43 -25.45 -29.04
C THR A 168 2.55 -26.60 -28.56
N TYR A 169 2.29 -27.57 -29.44
CA TYR A 169 1.50 -28.75 -29.10
C TYR A 169 2.29 -29.72 -28.21
N LEU A 170 1.71 -30.11 -27.07
CA LEU A 170 2.33 -31.00 -26.08
C LEU A 170 1.91 -32.47 -26.23
N GLY A 171 0.98 -32.77 -27.14
CA GLY A 171 0.40 -34.10 -27.33
C GLY A 171 -1.03 -34.23 -26.81
N SER A 172 -1.62 -35.41 -27.01
CA SER A 172 -2.95 -35.77 -26.52
C SER A 172 -2.95 -37.00 -25.61
N PHE A 173 -3.96 -37.09 -24.76
CA PHE A 173 -4.17 -38.22 -23.85
C PHE A 173 -5.66 -38.35 -23.48
N ARG A 174 -6.02 -39.50 -22.92
CA ARG A 174 -7.33 -39.74 -22.28
C ARG A 174 -7.27 -39.25 -20.83
N PRO A 175 -7.94 -38.14 -20.46
CA PRO A 175 -7.85 -37.59 -19.12
C PRO A 175 -8.36 -38.61 -18.09
N ASN A 176 -7.54 -38.91 -17.08
CA ASN A 176 -7.82 -39.94 -16.07
C ASN A 176 -8.15 -41.32 -16.67
N GLY A 177 -7.61 -41.63 -17.85
CA GLY A 177 -7.88 -42.87 -18.59
C GLY A 177 -9.27 -42.93 -19.26
N ALA A 178 -10.07 -41.87 -19.14
CA ALA A 178 -11.43 -41.79 -19.71
C ALA A 178 -11.43 -41.14 -21.10
N MET A 179 -12.43 -41.48 -21.92
CA MET A 179 -12.65 -40.82 -23.21
C MET A 179 -12.88 -39.32 -22.99
N SER A 180 -12.38 -38.48 -23.88
CA SER A 180 -12.66 -37.04 -23.92
C SER A 180 -13.14 -36.66 -25.31
N ARG A 181 -14.35 -36.11 -25.38
CA ARG A 181 -14.98 -35.59 -26.60
C ARG A 181 -15.32 -34.12 -26.42
N ASP A 182 -16.57 -33.74 -26.68
CA ASP A 182 -17.08 -32.39 -26.46
C ASP A 182 -16.67 -31.86 -25.09
N GLN A 183 -15.97 -30.72 -25.07
CA GLN A 183 -15.30 -30.23 -23.87
C GLN A 183 -15.34 -28.71 -23.70
N THR A 184 -15.04 -28.30 -22.46
CA THR A 184 -14.61 -26.95 -22.11
C THR A 184 -13.64 -26.97 -20.92
N VAL A 185 -12.99 -25.84 -20.65
CA VAL A 185 -12.22 -25.60 -19.42
C VAL A 185 -12.73 -24.38 -18.68
N PHE A 186 -12.55 -24.37 -17.36
CA PHE A 186 -12.97 -23.28 -16.48
C PHE A 186 -11.91 -23.03 -15.40
N VAL A 187 -11.60 -21.76 -15.11
CA VAL A 187 -10.74 -21.36 -14.00
C VAL A 187 -11.61 -20.69 -12.94
N ASP A 188 -11.57 -21.20 -11.72
CA ASP A 188 -12.33 -20.67 -10.60
C ASP A 188 -11.59 -19.50 -9.91
N ASP A 189 -12.29 -18.79 -9.04
CA ASP A 189 -11.80 -17.60 -8.34
C ASP A 189 -10.57 -17.89 -7.45
N ASP A 190 -10.36 -19.15 -7.06
CA ASP A 190 -9.19 -19.61 -6.28
C ASP A 190 -7.97 -19.92 -7.16
N GLY A 191 -8.09 -19.77 -8.48
CA GLY A 191 -7.04 -20.09 -9.45
C GLY A 191 -6.90 -21.59 -9.75
N ARG A 192 -7.84 -22.45 -9.34
CA ARG A 192 -7.87 -23.84 -9.83
C ARG A 192 -8.55 -23.91 -11.18
N ALA A 193 -8.03 -24.79 -12.04
CA ALA A 193 -8.60 -25.04 -13.36
C ALA A 193 -9.24 -26.43 -13.45
N TYR A 194 -10.30 -26.53 -14.23
CA TYR A 194 -11.09 -27.74 -14.40
C TYR A 194 -11.39 -28.00 -15.87
N HIS A 195 -11.33 -29.26 -16.27
CA HIS A 195 -11.67 -29.74 -17.61
C HIS A 195 -12.98 -30.53 -17.56
N PHE A 196 -13.97 -30.07 -18.33
CA PHE A 196 -15.29 -30.65 -18.45
C PHE A 196 -15.39 -31.33 -19.81
N TYR A 197 -15.77 -32.61 -19.85
CA TYR A 197 -15.77 -33.35 -21.11
C TYR A 197 -16.76 -34.50 -21.13
N SER A 198 -17.30 -34.76 -22.31
CA SER A 198 -18.16 -35.90 -22.59
C SER A 198 -17.32 -37.17 -22.68
N SER A 199 -17.78 -38.24 -22.03
CA SER A 199 -17.08 -39.53 -21.93
C SER A 199 -18.04 -40.71 -22.07
N GLU A 200 -17.49 -41.93 -22.08
CA GLU A 200 -18.27 -43.18 -22.15
C GLU A 200 -19.21 -43.22 -23.36
N ASN A 201 -18.70 -42.88 -24.55
CA ASN A 201 -19.50 -42.69 -25.78
C ASN A 201 -20.60 -41.62 -25.63
N ASN A 202 -20.23 -40.48 -25.04
CA ASN A 202 -21.08 -39.35 -24.68
C ASN A 202 -22.18 -39.67 -23.65
N ALA A 203 -22.19 -40.86 -23.04
CA ALA A 203 -23.21 -41.22 -22.06
C ALA A 203 -23.08 -40.45 -20.74
N THR A 204 -21.87 -40.02 -20.36
CA THR A 204 -21.57 -39.43 -19.04
C THR A 204 -20.62 -38.25 -19.18
N LEU A 205 -20.84 -37.18 -18.40
CA LEU A 205 -19.97 -36.00 -18.40
C LEU A 205 -18.98 -36.06 -17.23
N TYR A 206 -17.70 -35.88 -17.52
CA TYR A 206 -16.63 -35.89 -16.52
C TYR A 206 -16.16 -34.48 -16.23
N ILE A 207 -15.82 -34.21 -14.97
CA ILE A 207 -15.17 -32.98 -14.53
C ILE A 207 -13.86 -33.38 -13.86
N SER A 208 -12.73 -32.93 -14.41
CA SER A 208 -11.39 -33.21 -13.87
C SER A 208 -10.72 -31.94 -13.39
N GLU A 209 -10.24 -31.94 -12.16
CA GLU A 209 -9.34 -30.89 -11.66
C GLU A 209 -7.99 -31.01 -12.35
N LEU A 210 -7.41 -29.91 -12.79
CA LEU A 210 -6.12 -29.86 -13.49
C LEU A 210 -4.95 -29.64 -12.52
N THR A 211 -3.74 -29.97 -12.96
CA THR A 211 -2.49 -29.66 -12.26
C THR A 211 -2.26 -28.15 -12.18
N ASP A 212 -1.36 -27.71 -11.29
CA ASP A 212 -1.05 -26.29 -11.04
C ASP A 212 -0.58 -25.50 -12.28
N ASP A 213 -0.04 -26.18 -13.29
CA ASP A 213 0.37 -25.62 -14.58
C ASP A 213 -0.74 -25.66 -15.64
N TYR A 214 -1.89 -26.25 -15.30
CA TYR A 214 -3.06 -26.53 -16.14
C TYR A 214 -2.82 -27.47 -17.33
N GLN A 215 -1.70 -28.21 -17.37
CA GLN A 215 -1.31 -28.99 -18.56
C GLN A 215 -1.72 -30.47 -18.49
N ARG A 216 -2.15 -30.96 -17.32
CA ARG A 216 -2.54 -32.36 -17.07
C ARG A 216 -3.71 -32.43 -16.09
N PRO A 217 -4.49 -33.52 -16.07
CA PRO A 217 -5.42 -33.79 -14.98
C PRO A 217 -4.64 -34.14 -13.70
N SER A 218 -5.14 -33.68 -12.55
CA SER A 218 -4.56 -33.94 -11.22
C SER A 218 -4.75 -35.37 -10.72
N GLY A 219 -5.63 -36.15 -11.38
CA GLY A 219 -6.12 -37.44 -10.89
C GLY A 219 -7.46 -37.35 -10.13
N ARG A 220 -7.88 -36.14 -9.72
CA ARG A 220 -9.18 -35.93 -9.06
C ARG A 220 -10.25 -35.57 -10.09
N TYR A 221 -11.33 -36.36 -10.13
CA TYR A 221 -12.44 -36.17 -11.07
C TYR A 221 -13.79 -36.62 -10.51
N THR A 222 -14.88 -36.18 -11.14
CA THR A 222 -16.26 -36.62 -10.88
C THR A 222 -16.94 -37.09 -12.17
N ARG A 223 -17.93 -37.97 -12.03
CA ARG A 223 -18.83 -38.43 -13.10
C ARG A 223 -20.21 -37.83 -12.85
N ASN A 224 -20.73 -37.06 -13.80
CA ASN A 224 -21.98 -36.31 -13.70
C ASN A 224 -22.90 -36.68 -14.87
N PHE A 225 -24.22 -36.52 -14.68
CA PHE A 225 -25.23 -36.83 -15.70
C PHE A 225 -25.06 -38.25 -16.29
N VAL A 226 -24.87 -39.24 -15.40
CA VAL A 226 -24.46 -40.59 -15.78
C VAL A 226 -25.56 -41.27 -16.61
N LYS A 227 -25.23 -41.63 -17.85
CA LYS A 227 -26.15 -42.19 -18.86
C LYS A 227 -27.27 -41.24 -19.31
N GLU A 228 -27.13 -39.95 -19.06
CA GLU A 228 -28.10 -38.93 -19.52
C GLU A 228 -27.76 -38.38 -20.92
N SER A 229 -26.62 -38.80 -21.49
CA SER A 229 -26.23 -38.45 -22.86
C SER A 229 -26.18 -36.94 -23.13
N ARG A 230 -25.41 -36.24 -22.30
CA ARG A 230 -25.17 -34.78 -22.38
C ARG A 230 -23.79 -34.47 -22.96
N GLU A 231 -23.72 -33.42 -23.78
CA GLU A 231 -22.50 -32.94 -24.43
C GLU A 231 -22.41 -31.41 -24.48
N ALA A 232 -21.39 -30.90 -25.16
CA ALA A 232 -21.17 -29.48 -25.40
C ALA A 232 -21.22 -28.58 -24.14
N PRO A 233 -20.48 -28.91 -23.05
CA PRO A 233 -20.58 -28.17 -21.79
C PRO A 233 -20.08 -26.73 -21.94
N ALA A 234 -20.86 -25.79 -21.41
CA ALA A 234 -20.49 -24.39 -21.28
C ALA A 234 -20.76 -23.92 -19.85
N VAL A 235 -19.70 -23.54 -19.13
CA VAL A 235 -19.72 -23.35 -17.67
C VAL A 235 -19.57 -21.87 -17.32
N PHE A 236 -20.31 -21.40 -16.32
CA PHE A 236 -20.14 -20.07 -15.73
C PHE A 236 -20.46 -20.07 -14.24
N LYS A 237 -19.99 -19.04 -13.54
CA LYS A 237 -20.26 -18.81 -12.12
C LYS A 237 -21.04 -17.52 -11.93
N ARG A 238 -22.08 -17.56 -11.09
CA ARG A 238 -22.90 -16.40 -10.72
C ARG A 238 -23.43 -16.57 -9.30
N ASN A 239 -23.33 -15.52 -8.48
CA ASN A 239 -23.81 -15.50 -7.09
C ASN A 239 -23.34 -16.70 -6.24
N GLY A 240 -22.05 -17.05 -6.36
CA GLY A 240 -21.44 -18.15 -5.60
C GLY A 240 -21.83 -19.57 -6.07
N LYS A 241 -22.70 -19.70 -7.09
CA LYS A 241 -23.08 -20.99 -7.67
C LYS A 241 -22.48 -21.17 -9.06
N TYR A 242 -22.28 -22.43 -9.43
CA TYR A 242 -21.77 -22.85 -10.73
C TYR A 242 -22.91 -23.35 -11.58
N TYR A 243 -22.90 -22.97 -12.86
CA TYR A 243 -23.92 -23.33 -13.83
C TYR A 243 -23.27 -23.96 -15.06
N MET A 244 -23.94 -24.94 -15.66
CA MET A 244 -23.48 -25.64 -16.85
C MET A 244 -24.62 -25.75 -17.84
N LEU A 245 -24.45 -25.12 -19.00
CA LEU A 245 -25.28 -25.33 -20.17
C LEU A 245 -24.74 -26.52 -20.96
N SER A 246 -25.61 -27.44 -21.36
CA SER A 246 -25.25 -28.62 -22.16
C SER A 246 -26.29 -28.90 -23.23
N SER A 247 -25.92 -29.69 -24.24
CA SER A 247 -26.79 -30.19 -25.30
C SER A 247 -27.02 -31.70 -25.15
N GLY A 248 -28.12 -32.23 -25.67
CA GLY A 248 -28.33 -33.68 -25.75
C GLY A 248 -27.60 -34.30 -26.95
N CYS A 249 -27.30 -35.60 -26.90
CA CYS A 249 -26.62 -36.30 -27.99
C CYS A 249 -27.61 -36.86 -29.04
N THR A 250 -27.96 -36.07 -30.05
CA THR A 250 -28.85 -36.47 -31.17
C THR A 250 -28.17 -36.42 -32.55
N GLY A 251 -26.83 -36.51 -32.59
CA GLY A 251 -26.07 -36.32 -33.83
C GLY A 251 -26.12 -34.87 -34.29
N TRP A 252 -26.42 -34.61 -35.58
CA TRP A 252 -26.61 -33.24 -36.10
C TRP A 252 -28.05 -32.73 -35.98
N ASP A 253 -28.98 -33.53 -35.43
CA ASP A 253 -30.36 -33.08 -35.25
C ASP A 253 -30.44 -32.10 -34.07
N PRO A 254 -31.13 -30.95 -34.23
CA PRO A 254 -31.31 -29.98 -33.15
C PRO A 254 -32.02 -30.59 -31.94
N ASN A 255 -31.55 -30.25 -30.74
CA ASN A 255 -32.13 -30.72 -29.49
C ASN A 255 -32.24 -29.61 -28.45
N GLN A 256 -32.88 -29.96 -27.34
CA GLN A 256 -33.12 -29.07 -26.21
C GLN A 256 -31.84 -28.91 -25.37
N ALA A 257 -31.42 -27.66 -25.18
CA ALA A 257 -30.40 -27.32 -24.20
C ALA A 257 -30.93 -27.54 -22.77
N GLU A 258 -30.03 -27.89 -21.85
CA GLU A 258 -30.32 -27.99 -20.43
C GLU A 258 -29.31 -27.19 -19.63
N LEU A 259 -29.81 -26.54 -18.58
CA LEU A 259 -29.00 -25.85 -17.59
C LEU A 259 -28.96 -26.70 -16.31
N ALA A 260 -27.78 -26.83 -15.72
CA ALA A 260 -27.58 -27.45 -14.42
C ALA A 260 -26.88 -26.51 -13.46
N VAL A 261 -27.04 -26.73 -12.15
CA VAL A 261 -26.47 -25.92 -11.07
C VAL A 261 -25.77 -26.77 -10.01
N ALA A 262 -24.70 -26.24 -9.41
CA ALA A 262 -23.97 -26.84 -8.29
C ALA A 262 -23.44 -25.77 -7.31
N ASP A 263 -23.29 -26.14 -6.03
CA ASP A 263 -22.68 -25.29 -4.99
C ASP A 263 -21.14 -25.33 -5.01
N SER A 264 -20.56 -26.35 -5.65
CA SER A 264 -19.12 -26.46 -5.92
C SER A 264 -18.88 -27.23 -7.21
N ILE A 265 -17.81 -26.92 -7.94
CA ILE A 265 -17.50 -27.57 -9.23
C ILE A 265 -17.40 -29.09 -9.12
N MET A 266 -16.76 -29.57 -8.05
CA MET A 266 -16.57 -30.99 -7.79
C MET A 266 -17.72 -31.62 -6.96
N GLY A 267 -18.81 -30.89 -6.75
CA GLY A 267 -19.99 -31.31 -6.00
C GLY A 267 -21.06 -31.99 -6.85
N GLU A 268 -22.27 -32.07 -6.29
CA GLU A 268 -23.45 -32.59 -6.99
C GLU A 268 -24.02 -31.55 -7.96
N TRP A 269 -24.24 -31.94 -9.22
CA TRP A 269 -24.86 -31.12 -10.25
C TRP A 269 -26.33 -31.51 -10.45
N LYS A 270 -27.23 -30.52 -10.43
CA LYS A 270 -28.68 -30.71 -10.59
C LYS A 270 -29.20 -29.98 -11.81
N THR A 271 -29.86 -30.69 -12.71
CA THR A 271 -30.53 -30.11 -13.88
C THR A 271 -31.74 -29.28 -13.44
N ILE A 272 -31.84 -28.06 -13.97
CA ILE A 272 -32.91 -27.09 -13.70
C ILE A 272 -33.76 -26.78 -14.95
N GLY A 273 -33.57 -27.55 -16.03
CA GLY A 273 -34.41 -27.54 -17.24
C GLY A 273 -33.85 -26.70 -18.38
N ASN A 274 -34.69 -26.48 -19.40
CA ASN A 274 -34.32 -25.71 -20.59
C ASN A 274 -34.30 -24.20 -20.32
N PRO A 275 -33.16 -23.52 -20.45
CA PRO A 275 -33.08 -22.09 -20.26
C PRO A 275 -33.55 -21.29 -21.49
N CYS A 276 -33.58 -21.89 -22.69
CA CYS A 276 -33.97 -21.17 -23.90
C CYS A 276 -35.47 -20.85 -23.91
N THR A 277 -35.82 -19.64 -24.35
CA THR A 277 -37.22 -19.18 -24.44
C THR A 277 -37.49 -18.47 -25.77
N GLY A 278 -38.69 -18.67 -26.32
CA GLY A 278 -39.10 -18.11 -27.61
C GLY A 278 -39.37 -19.21 -28.65
N THR A 279 -39.55 -18.80 -29.91
CA THR A 279 -39.74 -19.73 -31.04
C THR A 279 -38.51 -20.63 -31.20
N ASP A 280 -38.72 -21.93 -31.44
CA ASP A 280 -37.68 -22.96 -31.60
C ASP A 280 -36.73 -23.15 -30.40
N ALA A 281 -37.13 -22.71 -29.20
CA ALA A 281 -36.36 -22.90 -27.97
C ALA A 281 -36.20 -24.38 -27.56
N ASP A 282 -37.14 -25.25 -27.95
CA ASP A 282 -37.06 -26.71 -27.81
C ASP A 282 -35.97 -27.35 -28.69
N LYS A 283 -35.48 -26.60 -29.68
CA LYS A 283 -34.39 -26.97 -30.59
C LYS A 283 -33.15 -26.10 -30.42
N THR A 284 -33.08 -25.32 -29.34
CA THR A 284 -31.98 -24.38 -29.07
C THR A 284 -31.71 -23.46 -30.28
N PHE A 285 -32.78 -23.01 -30.94
CA PHE A 285 -32.71 -22.16 -32.14
C PHE A 285 -31.89 -22.77 -33.30
N TYR A 286 -31.93 -24.10 -33.44
CA TYR A 286 -31.13 -24.90 -34.38
C TYR A 286 -29.62 -24.76 -34.18
N ALA A 287 -29.19 -24.50 -32.95
CA ALA A 287 -27.79 -24.32 -32.58
C ALA A 287 -27.42 -25.22 -31.38
N GLN A 288 -26.12 -25.42 -31.17
CA GLN A 288 -25.57 -26.24 -30.08
C GLN A 288 -24.73 -25.36 -29.16
N SER A 289 -24.76 -25.62 -27.85
CA SER A 289 -23.95 -24.85 -26.89
C SER A 289 -22.46 -24.96 -27.17
N THR A 290 -21.74 -23.89 -26.89
CA THR A 290 -20.30 -23.86 -27.13
C THR A 290 -19.56 -23.24 -25.96
N TYR A 291 -20.01 -22.08 -25.48
CA TYR A 291 -19.36 -21.36 -24.38
C TYR A 291 -20.31 -20.38 -23.71
N VAL A 292 -19.96 -19.91 -22.50
CA VAL A 292 -20.63 -18.79 -21.85
C VAL A 292 -19.59 -17.73 -21.49
N GLN A 293 -19.80 -16.50 -21.95
CA GLN A 293 -18.87 -15.40 -21.72
C GLN A 293 -19.49 -14.36 -20.77
N LYS A 294 -18.85 -14.10 -19.62
CA LYS A 294 -19.15 -12.92 -18.78
C LYS A 294 -18.66 -11.67 -19.50
N VAL A 295 -19.51 -10.66 -19.63
CA VAL A 295 -19.16 -9.41 -20.31
C VAL A 295 -18.53 -8.46 -19.29
N MET A 296 -17.23 -8.19 -19.43
CA MET A 296 -16.51 -7.27 -18.55
C MET A 296 -17.00 -5.83 -18.77
N GLY A 297 -17.21 -5.11 -17.66
CA GLY A 297 -17.75 -3.74 -17.67
C GLY A 297 -19.27 -3.64 -17.75
N LYS A 298 -20.00 -4.77 -17.78
CA LYS A 298 -21.45 -4.81 -17.73
C LYS A 298 -21.93 -5.56 -16.49
N LYS A 299 -22.95 -4.99 -15.83
CA LYS A 299 -23.48 -5.55 -14.58
C LYS A 299 -24.24 -6.84 -14.87
N ASP A 300 -23.79 -7.93 -14.27
CA ASP A 300 -24.46 -9.24 -14.30
C ASP A 300 -24.83 -9.71 -15.71
N MET A 301 -23.95 -9.47 -16.68
CA MET A 301 -24.19 -9.76 -18.09
C MET A 301 -23.37 -10.96 -18.58
N TYR A 302 -24.06 -11.95 -19.13
CA TYR A 302 -23.47 -13.16 -19.69
C TYR A 302 -24.02 -13.38 -21.11
N ILE A 303 -23.19 -13.92 -22.00
CA ILE A 303 -23.56 -14.30 -23.36
C ILE A 303 -23.53 -15.82 -23.45
N ALA A 304 -24.66 -16.44 -23.79
CA ALA A 304 -24.71 -17.81 -24.25
C ALA A 304 -24.24 -17.86 -25.71
N MET A 305 -23.14 -18.57 -25.96
CA MET A 305 -22.59 -18.76 -27.29
C MET A 305 -22.97 -20.14 -27.82
N PHE A 306 -23.65 -20.15 -28.97
CA PHE A 306 -24.03 -21.36 -29.68
C PHE A 306 -23.46 -21.36 -31.11
N ASP A 307 -23.12 -22.53 -31.63
CA ASP A 307 -22.84 -22.76 -33.04
C ASP A 307 -24.07 -23.31 -33.76
N ARG A 308 -24.52 -22.61 -34.80
CA ARG A 308 -25.52 -23.09 -35.76
C ARG A 308 -24.80 -23.78 -36.91
N TRP A 309 -24.65 -25.09 -36.78
CA TRP A 309 -23.89 -25.90 -37.71
C TRP A 309 -24.59 -26.10 -39.05
N ASN A 310 -23.84 -25.97 -40.14
CA ASN A 310 -24.25 -26.42 -41.47
C ASN A 310 -23.51 -27.72 -41.83
N LYS A 311 -24.11 -28.88 -41.50
CA LYS A 311 -23.45 -30.19 -41.60
C LYS A 311 -22.91 -30.56 -42.99
N LYS A 312 -23.41 -29.93 -44.07
CA LYS A 312 -22.94 -30.17 -45.44
C LYS A 312 -21.92 -29.13 -45.93
N ASP A 313 -21.72 -28.07 -45.17
CA ASP A 313 -20.81 -26.97 -45.49
C ASP A 313 -20.37 -26.29 -44.18
N LEU A 314 -19.42 -26.94 -43.49
CA LEU A 314 -19.00 -26.53 -42.15
C LEU A 314 -18.36 -25.14 -42.14
N GLU A 315 -17.70 -24.73 -43.22
CA GLU A 315 -17.14 -23.39 -43.41
C GLU A 315 -18.24 -22.31 -43.38
N ASN A 316 -19.45 -22.66 -43.79
CA ASN A 316 -20.64 -21.79 -43.75
C ASN A 316 -21.53 -21.99 -42.51
N SER A 317 -21.00 -22.54 -41.41
CA SER A 317 -21.69 -22.53 -40.11
C SER A 317 -21.77 -21.10 -39.55
N ARG A 318 -22.71 -20.86 -38.62
CA ARG A 318 -23.03 -19.51 -38.10
C ARG A 318 -23.03 -19.49 -36.58
N TYR A 319 -23.01 -18.29 -36.00
CA TYR A 319 -23.00 -18.11 -34.54
C TYR A 319 -24.33 -17.56 -34.05
N VAL A 320 -24.88 -18.16 -33.01
CA VAL A 320 -26.06 -17.65 -32.30
C VAL A 320 -25.57 -17.22 -30.93
N TRP A 321 -25.33 -15.92 -30.75
CA TRP A 321 -24.94 -15.35 -29.46
C TRP A 321 -26.13 -14.61 -28.87
N LEU A 322 -26.56 -15.01 -27.68
CA LEU A 322 -27.74 -14.48 -27.01
C LEU A 322 -27.41 -14.10 -25.57
N PRO A 323 -27.93 -12.97 -25.06
CA PRO A 323 -27.72 -12.59 -23.68
C PRO A 323 -28.59 -13.43 -22.76
N PHE A 324 -28.07 -13.75 -21.57
CA PHE A 324 -28.88 -14.28 -20.48
C PHE A 324 -29.85 -13.20 -19.94
N SER A 325 -30.99 -13.65 -19.42
CA SER A 325 -31.94 -12.85 -18.65
C SER A 325 -32.15 -13.49 -17.28
N PHE A 326 -32.05 -12.67 -16.23
CA PHE A 326 -32.10 -13.10 -14.84
C PHE A 326 -33.33 -12.50 -14.13
N GLU A 327 -34.20 -13.37 -13.60
CA GLU A 327 -35.33 -13.00 -12.75
C GLU A 327 -35.18 -13.73 -11.40
N GLY A 328 -34.45 -13.10 -10.47
CA GLY A 328 -34.00 -13.77 -9.24
C GLY A 328 -33.03 -14.92 -9.57
N ASP A 329 -33.40 -16.13 -9.17
CA ASP A 329 -32.65 -17.37 -9.48
C ASP A 329 -33.06 -18.01 -10.81
N LYS A 330 -34.12 -17.50 -11.47
CA LYS A 330 -34.55 -18.01 -12.77
C LYS A 330 -33.63 -17.46 -13.86
N ILE A 331 -33.02 -18.38 -14.61
CA ILE A 331 -32.08 -18.09 -15.70
C ILE A 331 -32.75 -18.46 -17.02
N THR A 332 -32.83 -17.51 -17.95
CA THR A 332 -33.38 -17.74 -19.29
C THR A 332 -32.48 -17.17 -20.38
N ILE A 333 -32.61 -17.69 -21.60
CA ILE A 333 -31.90 -17.26 -22.80
C ILE A 333 -32.96 -16.95 -23.86
N PRO A 334 -33.48 -15.72 -23.89
CA PRO A 334 -34.50 -15.32 -24.86
C PRO A 334 -33.90 -15.13 -26.25
N TRP A 335 -34.62 -15.55 -27.29
CA TRP A 335 -34.30 -15.17 -28.67
C TRP A 335 -34.31 -13.65 -28.83
N ARG A 336 -33.36 -13.13 -29.62
CA ARG A 336 -33.26 -11.71 -30.00
C ARG A 336 -32.89 -11.65 -31.48
N ASP A 337 -33.73 -11.02 -32.30
CA ASP A 337 -33.44 -10.87 -33.74
C ASP A 337 -32.18 -10.02 -33.98
N LYS A 338 -31.98 -9.01 -33.13
CA LYS A 338 -30.81 -8.13 -33.11
C LYS A 338 -30.65 -7.53 -31.73
N TRP A 339 -29.43 -7.45 -31.21
CA TRP A 339 -29.18 -6.84 -29.90
C TRP A 339 -27.77 -6.24 -29.80
N ASN A 340 -27.58 -5.36 -28.84
CA ASN A 340 -26.29 -4.77 -28.51
C ASN A 340 -26.14 -4.60 -26.98
N PHE A 341 -24.96 -4.15 -26.57
CA PHE A 341 -24.58 -4.01 -25.17
C PHE A 341 -25.22 -2.80 -24.47
N ASP A 342 -25.77 -1.83 -25.21
CA ASP A 342 -26.31 -0.57 -24.66
C ASP A 342 -27.55 -0.79 -23.78
N SER A 343 -28.28 -1.88 -24.00
CA SER A 343 -29.45 -2.25 -23.21
C SER A 343 -29.14 -2.83 -21.83
N PHE A 344 -27.86 -3.00 -21.48
CA PHE A 344 -27.39 -3.54 -20.22
C PHE A 344 -26.67 -2.48 -19.39
N ALA A 345 -26.96 -2.44 -18.10
CA ALA A 345 -26.34 -1.51 -17.18
C ALA A 345 -24.82 -1.69 -17.14
N ASP A 346 -24.09 -0.58 -17.18
CA ASP A 346 -22.64 -0.60 -16.98
C ASP A 346 -22.30 -0.98 -15.54
N GLN A 347 -21.15 -1.61 -15.38
CA GLN A 347 -20.51 -1.83 -14.10
C GLN A 347 -19.13 -1.20 -14.13
N GLY A 348 -18.90 -0.27 -13.22
CA GLY A 348 -17.61 0.41 -13.14
C GLY A 348 -16.48 -0.57 -12.83
N ARG A 349 -15.30 -0.34 -13.42
CA ARG A 349 -14.14 -1.22 -13.24
C ARG A 349 -12.83 -0.44 -13.29
N PHE A 350 -11.90 -0.87 -12.45
CA PHE A 350 -10.52 -0.42 -12.49
C PHE A 350 -9.60 -1.65 -12.52
N GLU A 351 -8.65 -1.71 -13.45
CA GLU A 351 -7.79 -2.88 -13.63
C GLU A 351 -6.38 -2.49 -14.12
N ALA A 352 -5.41 -3.37 -13.87
CA ALA A 352 -4.11 -3.28 -14.52
C ALA A 352 -4.20 -3.82 -15.95
N GLY A 353 -3.98 -2.96 -16.94
CA GLY A 353 -3.82 -3.32 -18.34
C GLY A 353 -2.34 -3.44 -18.73
N LYS A 354 -2.09 -3.62 -20.04
CA LYS A 354 -0.73 -3.72 -20.58
C LYS A 354 -0.01 -2.36 -20.54
N GLY A 355 0.82 -2.17 -19.51
CA GLY A 355 1.65 -0.97 -19.30
C GLY A 355 0.89 0.27 -18.82
N THR A 356 -0.40 0.14 -18.50
CA THR A 356 -1.27 1.26 -18.08
C THR A 356 -2.41 0.75 -17.21
N PHE A 357 -2.97 1.61 -16.35
CA PHE A 357 -4.23 1.29 -15.69
C PHE A 357 -5.39 1.53 -16.66
N LEU A 358 -6.46 0.76 -16.50
CA LEU A 358 -7.70 0.93 -17.25
C LEU A 358 -8.83 1.29 -16.29
N LEU A 359 -9.46 2.44 -16.53
CA LEU A 359 -10.71 2.84 -15.91
C LEU A 359 -11.82 2.62 -16.93
N ASN A 360 -12.73 1.69 -16.65
CA ASN A 360 -13.81 1.29 -17.55
C ASN A 360 -13.28 0.94 -18.96
N GLY A 361 -12.17 0.18 -19.01
CA GLY A 361 -11.52 -0.24 -20.25
C GLY A 361 -10.68 0.82 -20.97
N LYS A 362 -10.62 2.06 -20.47
CA LYS A 362 -9.85 3.16 -21.07
C LYS A 362 -8.57 3.45 -20.29
N PRO A 363 -7.43 3.74 -20.95
CA PRO A 363 -6.20 4.15 -20.26
C PRO A 363 -6.44 5.28 -19.26
N PHE A 364 -5.88 5.13 -18.06
CA PHE A 364 -6.04 6.08 -16.97
C PHE A 364 -4.72 6.24 -16.22
N VAL A 365 -4.28 7.48 -16.02
CA VAL A 365 -3.13 7.79 -15.17
C VAL A 365 -3.66 8.33 -13.85
N VAL A 366 -3.38 7.61 -12.77
CA VAL A 366 -3.75 8.03 -11.42
C VAL A 366 -2.85 9.20 -11.00
N LYS A 367 -3.49 10.32 -10.65
CA LYS A 367 -2.88 11.53 -10.07
C LYS A 367 -3.50 11.71 -8.69
N ALA A 368 -3.00 10.98 -7.71
CA ALA A 368 -3.60 10.91 -6.38
C ALA A 368 -3.02 11.96 -5.42
N ALA A 369 -3.89 12.47 -4.55
CA ALA A 369 -3.54 13.28 -3.40
C ALA A 369 -3.68 12.45 -2.12
N GLU A 370 -2.62 12.29 -1.34
CA GLU A 370 -2.74 11.68 -0.01
C GLU A 370 -3.39 12.66 0.97
N LEU A 371 -4.49 12.24 1.61
CA LEU A 371 -5.24 12.99 2.63
C LEU A 371 -5.66 12.04 3.76
N HIS A 372 -5.43 12.46 5.00
CA HIS A 372 -5.85 11.67 6.18
C HIS A 372 -7.04 12.35 6.86
N TYR A 373 -8.23 11.77 6.71
CA TYR A 373 -9.45 12.34 7.27
C TYR A 373 -9.39 12.54 8.80
N PRO A 374 -8.69 11.74 9.64
CA PRO A 374 -8.57 12.06 11.06
C PRO A 374 -7.74 13.31 11.33
N ARG A 375 -6.79 13.66 10.46
CA ARG A 375 -5.91 14.83 10.60
C ARG A 375 -6.53 16.15 10.16
N ILE A 376 -7.76 16.12 9.64
CA ILE A 376 -8.46 17.28 9.06
C ILE A 376 -9.82 17.38 9.75
N PRO A 377 -10.20 18.51 10.36
CA PRO A 377 -11.52 18.64 10.98
C PRO A 377 -12.63 18.32 9.98
N LYS A 378 -13.61 17.50 10.34
CA LYS A 378 -14.73 17.08 9.46
C LYS A 378 -15.34 18.22 8.64
N PRO A 379 -15.65 19.41 9.23
CA PRO A 379 -16.20 20.54 8.48
C PRO A 379 -15.32 21.06 7.34
N TYR A 380 -14.04 20.70 7.31
CA TYR A 380 -13.04 21.17 6.35
C TYR A 380 -12.70 20.14 5.27
N TRP A 381 -13.18 18.89 5.39
CA TRP A 381 -12.90 17.81 4.40
C TRP A 381 -13.20 18.22 2.96
N ASP A 382 -14.41 18.72 2.70
CA ASP A 382 -14.82 19.15 1.36
C ASP A 382 -13.91 20.24 0.78
N GLN A 383 -13.48 21.21 1.59
CA GLN A 383 -12.56 22.24 1.14
C GLN A 383 -11.18 21.67 0.78
N ARG A 384 -10.65 20.73 1.58
CA ARG A 384 -9.35 20.09 1.30
C ARG A 384 -9.40 19.23 0.03
N ILE A 385 -10.50 18.50 -0.17
CA ILE A 385 -10.76 17.73 -1.40
C ILE A 385 -10.82 18.66 -2.62
N LYS A 386 -11.54 19.79 -2.51
CA LYS A 386 -11.61 20.82 -3.57
C LYS A 386 -10.26 21.44 -3.89
N LEU A 387 -9.40 21.67 -2.90
CA LEU A 387 -8.02 22.13 -3.14
C LEU A 387 -7.21 21.09 -3.93
N CYS A 388 -7.35 19.80 -3.62
CA CYS A 388 -6.69 18.73 -4.36
C CYS A 388 -7.20 18.62 -5.80
N LYS A 389 -8.52 18.69 -6.01
CA LYS A 389 -9.11 18.74 -7.37
C LYS A 389 -8.61 19.96 -8.15
N ALA A 390 -8.55 21.12 -7.48
CA ALA A 390 -8.05 22.35 -8.08
C ALA A 390 -6.57 22.21 -8.47
N LEU A 391 -5.75 21.51 -7.69
CA LEU A 391 -4.35 21.23 -8.02
C LEU A 391 -4.16 20.43 -9.31
N GLY A 392 -5.18 19.71 -9.78
CA GLY A 392 -5.14 18.86 -10.99
C GLY A 392 -5.12 17.35 -10.71
N MET A 393 -5.36 16.98 -9.45
CA MET A 393 -5.49 15.58 -9.03
C MET A 393 -6.85 15.03 -9.44
N ASN A 394 -6.92 13.72 -9.68
CA ASN A 394 -8.15 13.00 -10.06
C ASN A 394 -8.57 11.94 -9.03
N THR A 395 -7.73 11.70 -8.03
CA THR A 395 -7.90 10.64 -7.03
C THR A 395 -7.48 11.15 -5.66
N VAL A 396 -8.14 10.71 -4.60
CA VAL A 396 -7.71 10.85 -3.21
C VAL A 396 -7.21 9.49 -2.74
N CYS A 397 -6.05 9.45 -2.11
CA CYS A 397 -5.53 8.26 -1.47
C CYS A 397 -5.56 8.48 0.05
N LEU A 398 -6.00 7.47 0.80
CA LEU A 398 -6.21 7.59 2.25
C LEU A 398 -5.97 6.28 3.00
N TYR A 399 -5.32 6.41 4.15
CA TYR A 399 -5.22 5.36 5.16
C TYR A 399 -6.48 5.25 6.03
N VAL A 400 -6.71 4.06 6.60
CA VAL A 400 -7.70 3.83 7.67
C VAL A 400 -6.96 3.53 8.97
N PHE A 401 -7.19 4.33 10.01
CA PHE A 401 -6.41 4.28 11.25
C PHE A 401 -7.12 3.39 12.28
N TRP A 402 -6.72 2.11 12.34
CA TRP A 402 -7.40 1.10 13.16
C TRP A 402 -7.61 1.54 14.61
N ASN A 403 -6.58 2.05 15.28
CA ASN A 403 -6.66 2.51 16.66
C ASN A 403 -7.64 3.66 16.91
N SER A 404 -7.90 4.52 15.93
CA SER A 404 -8.92 5.58 16.03
C SER A 404 -10.33 5.00 15.92
N HIS A 405 -10.50 3.97 15.08
CA HIS A 405 -11.79 3.30 14.92
C HIS A 405 -12.07 2.26 15.98
N GLU A 406 -11.07 1.64 16.59
CA GLU A 406 -11.23 0.62 17.62
C GLU A 406 -10.38 0.96 18.87
N PRO A 407 -10.68 2.08 19.55
CA PRO A 407 -9.90 2.53 20.70
C PRO A 407 -9.97 1.56 21.89
N GLN A 408 -11.00 0.71 21.92
CA GLN A 408 -11.18 -0.41 22.84
C GLN A 408 -11.55 -1.68 22.07
N PRO A 409 -11.13 -2.88 22.51
CA PRO A 409 -11.42 -4.11 21.79
C PRO A 409 -12.92 -4.33 21.59
N GLY A 410 -13.35 -4.44 20.33
CA GLY A 410 -14.73 -4.69 19.91
C GLY A 410 -15.65 -3.47 19.89
N VAL A 411 -15.13 -2.27 20.19
CA VAL A 411 -15.90 -1.02 20.17
C VAL A 411 -15.46 -0.19 18.97
N TYR A 412 -16.25 -0.24 17.90
CA TYR A 412 -15.96 0.45 16.64
C TYR A 412 -16.63 1.84 16.58
N ASP A 413 -15.87 2.86 16.18
CA ASP A 413 -16.35 4.21 15.92
C ASP A 413 -16.09 4.62 14.46
N PHE A 414 -17.17 4.82 13.70
CA PHE A 414 -17.17 5.37 12.34
C PHE A 414 -18.08 6.60 12.24
N THR A 415 -18.18 7.37 13.33
CA THR A 415 -19.03 8.56 13.42
C THR A 415 -18.18 9.83 13.47
N GLU A 416 -18.81 10.98 13.25
CA GLU A 416 -18.16 12.29 13.34
C GLU A 416 -16.81 12.34 12.59
N GLN A 417 -15.71 12.58 13.29
CA GLN A 417 -14.35 12.71 12.76
C GLN A 417 -13.80 11.40 12.16
N ASN A 418 -14.37 10.25 12.54
CA ASN A 418 -14.02 8.91 12.06
C ASN A 418 -14.97 8.39 10.96
N ASP A 419 -15.85 9.24 10.42
CA ASP A 419 -16.81 8.85 9.38
C ASP A 419 -16.15 8.66 8.00
N LEU A 420 -15.53 7.50 7.84
CA LEU A 420 -14.83 7.07 6.63
C LEU A 420 -15.76 7.09 5.40
N ALA A 421 -17.00 6.60 5.56
CA ALA A 421 -17.95 6.51 4.46
C ALA A 421 -18.33 7.90 3.95
N GLU A 422 -18.54 8.87 4.84
CA GLU A 422 -18.81 10.25 4.44
C GLU A 422 -17.62 10.90 3.72
N PHE A 423 -16.39 10.67 4.19
CA PHE A 423 -15.21 11.17 3.50
C PHE A 423 -15.12 10.63 2.06
N CYS A 424 -15.34 9.32 1.87
CA CYS A 424 -15.39 8.72 0.53
C CYS A 424 -16.54 9.31 -0.33
N ARG A 425 -17.73 9.52 0.24
CA ARG A 425 -18.85 10.15 -0.47
C ARG A 425 -18.53 11.59 -0.87
N LEU A 426 -17.83 12.36 -0.03
CA LEU A 426 -17.38 13.71 -0.37
C LEU A 426 -16.37 13.71 -1.52
N CYS A 427 -15.47 12.71 -1.60
CA CYS A 427 -14.61 12.52 -2.77
C CYS A 427 -15.45 12.30 -4.03
N GLN A 428 -16.44 11.41 -3.98
CA GLN A 428 -17.34 11.13 -5.10
C GLN A 428 -18.13 12.37 -5.54
N GLN A 429 -18.70 13.14 -4.60
CA GLN A 429 -19.44 14.38 -4.87
C GLN A 429 -18.56 15.45 -5.54
N ASN A 430 -17.24 15.35 -5.37
CA ASN A 430 -16.26 16.22 -6.00
C ASN A 430 -15.59 15.56 -7.22
N ASP A 431 -16.15 14.50 -7.80
CA ASP A 431 -15.60 13.75 -8.96
C ASP A 431 -14.14 13.29 -8.76
N MET A 432 -13.79 12.92 -7.52
CA MET A 432 -12.48 12.36 -7.17
C MET A 432 -12.64 10.87 -6.90
N TYR A 433 -11.83 10.03 -7.55
CA TYR A 433 -11.71 8.62 -7.19
C TYR A 433 -11.05 8.44 -5.83
N VAL A 434 -11.12 7.24 -5.27
CA VAL A 434 -10.51 6.90 -3.99
C VAL A 434 -9.61 5.67 -4.13
N ILE A 435 -8.40 5.75 -3.57
CA ILE A 435 -7.57 4.59 -3.23
C ILE A 435 -7.64 4.43 -1.72
N LEU A 436 -8.09 3.25 -1.27
CA LEU A 436 -8.24 2.93 0.14
C LEU A 436 -7.04 2.10 0.61
N ARG A 437 -6.41 2.50 1.72
CA ARG A 437 -5.30 1.78 2.34
C ARG A 437 -5.72 1.35 3.75
N PRO A 438 -6.45 0.24 3.89
CA PRO A 438 -7.13 -0.09 5.15
C PRO A 438 -6.20 -0.59 6.26
N GLY A 439 -4.95 -0.92 5.94
CA GLY A 439 -3.97 -1.40 6.91
C GLY A 439 -3.84 -2.93 6.91
N PRO A 440 -3.76 -3.59 8.08
CA PRO A 440 -4.11 -3.10 9.42
C PRO A 440 -3.06 -2.16 10.06
N TYR A 441 -1.84 -2.18 9.55
CA TYR A 441 -0.77 -1.25 9.90
C TYR A 441 -0.59 -0.24 8.77
N VAL A 442 -0.42 1.04 9.11
CA VAL A 442 -0.35 2.16 8.15
C VAL A 442 0.91 3.02 8.29
N CYS A 443 1.75 2.81 9.31
CA CYS A 443 2.90 3.69 9.60
C CYS A 443 2.44 5.15 9.80
N ALA A 444 2.60 5.97 8.75
CA ALA A 444 2.05 7.30 8.57
C ALA A 444 2.38 8.32 9.67
N GLU A 445 3.47 8.11 10.43
CA GLU A 445 3.84 8.92 11.61
C GLU A 445 2.69 9.06 12.61
N TRP A 446 1.87 8.02 12.71
CA TRP A 446 0.70 7.95 13.57
C TRP A 446 0.95 6.95 14.68
N GLU A 447 0.39 7.21 15.86
CA GLU A 447 0.44 6.34 17.04
C GLU A 447 0.45 4.85 16.68
N MET A 448 1.55 4.17 17.03
CA MET A 448 1.78 2.73 16.83
C MET A 448 1.55 2.23 15.39
N GLY A 449 1.70 3.11 14.40
CA GLY A 449 1.44 2.80 12.99
C GLY A 449 -0.02 2.47 12.71
N GLY A 450 -0.94 3.03 13.49
CA GLY A 450 -2.38 2.75 13.43
C GLY A 450 -2.82 1.53 14.24
N LEU A 451 -1.90 0.73 14.79
CA LEU A 451 -2.27 -0.45 15.58
C LEU A 451 -2.81 -0.04 16.96
N PRO A 452 -3.85 -0.72 17.49
CA PRO A 452 -4.38 -0.39 18.80
C PRO A 452 -3.48 -0.88 19.95
N TRP A 453 -3.22 0.01 20.92
CA TRP A 453 -2.38 -0.25 22.10
C TRP A 453 -2.80 -1.50 22.87
N TRP A 454 -4.10 -1.83 22.89
CA TRP A 454 -4.64 -2.95 23.65
C TRP A 454 -4.16 -4.31 23.11
N LEU A 455 -3.60 -4.38 21.89
CA LEU A 455 -2.90 -5.57 21.40
C LEU A 455 -1.71 -5.94 22.30
N LEU A 456 -1.03 -4.95 22.88
CA LEU A 456 0.14 -5.15 23.74
C LEU A 456 -0.20 -5.78 25.09
N LYS A 457 -1.48 -5.81 25.50
CA LYS A 457 -1.89 -6.54 26.72
C LYS A 457 -1.54 -8.02 26.64
N LYS A 458 -1.51 -8.61 25.44
CA LYS A 458 -0.90 -9.92 25.18
C LYS A 458 0.61 -9.71 25.01
N LYS A 459 1.39 -9.86 26.09
CA LYS A 459 2.83 -9.55 26.11
C LYS A 459 3.66 -10.31 25.06
N ASP A 460 3.26 -11.50 24.68
CA ASP A 460 3.94 -12.36 23.68
C ASP A 460 3.37 -12.20 22.25
N VAL A 461 2.45 -11.24 22.02
CA VAL A 461 1.90 -10.98 20.67
C VAL A 461 3.03 -10.71 19.67
N ARG A 462 2.88 -11.29 18.48
CA ARG A 462 3.72 -10.99 17.31
C ARG A 462 2.88 -10.15 16.34
N LEU A 463 3.18 -8.86 16.31
CA LEU A 463 2.48 -7.89 15.46
C LEU A 463 2.95 -8.07 14.02
N ARG A 464 2.04 -7.87 13.06
CA ARG A 464 2.33 -7.99 11.62
C ARG A 464 2.95 -9.35 11.26
N GLU A 465 2.49 -10.40 11.91
CA GLU A 465 2.85 -11.79 11.65
C GLU A 465 1.60 -12.66 11.75
N SER A 466 1.71 -13.94 11.39
CA SER A 466 0.63 -14.94 11.48
C SER A 466 0.30 -15.37 12.94
N ASP A 467 0.34 -14.44 13.91
CA ASP A 467 -0.14 -14.69 15.27
C ASP A 467 -1.68 -14.83 15.25
N PRO A 468 -2.25 -15.94 15.77
CA PRO A 468 -3.70 -16.16 15.69
C PRO A 468 -4.54 -15.04 16.30
N TYR A 469 -4.08 -14.45 17.41
CA TYR A 469 -4.78 -13.32 18.03
C TYR A 469 -4.69 -12.09 17.15
N PHE A 470 -3.51 -11.77 16.61
CA PHE A 470 -3.37 -10.61 15.72
C PHE A 470 -4.26 -10.76 14.47
N ILE A 471 -4.20 -11.89 13.77
CA ILE A 471 -4.98 -12.14 12.55
C ILE A 471 -6.49 -12.12 12.80
N GLU A 472 -6.96 -12.69 13.91
CA GLU A 472 -8.38 -12.62 14.30
C GLU A 472 -8.82 -11.16 14.47
N ARG A 473 -8.04 -10.34 15.19
CA ARG A 473 -8.36 -8.93 15.41
C ARG A 473 -8.34 -8.12 14.11
N VAL A 474 -7.39 -8.40 13.22
CA VAL A 474 -7.32 -7.79 11.88
C VAL A 474 -8.55 -8.13 11.06
N ALA A 475 -8.97 -9.40 11.04
CA ALA A 475 -10.15 -9.82 10.27
C ALA A 475 -11.44 -9.11 10.72
N LEU A 476 -11.61 -8.94 12.04
CA LEU A 476 -12.76 -8.20 12.61
C LEU A 476 -12.73 -6.71 12.25
N PHE A 477 -11.55 -6.08 12.29
CA PHE A 477 -11.38 -4.69 11.90
C PHE A 477 -11.66 -4.47 10.40
N GLU A 478 -11.09 -5.30 9.52
CA GLU A 478 -11.33 -5.22 8.08
C GLU A 478 -12.82 -5.45 7.73
N GLU A 479 -13.51 -6.35 8.44
CA GLU A 479 -14.96 -6.51 8.31
C GLU A 479 -15.73 -5.24 8.72
N ALA A 480 -15.31 -4.59 9.80
CA ALA A 480 -15.91 -3.34 10.27
C ALA A 480 -15.70 -2.19 9.28
N VAL A 481 -14.50 -2.08 8.69
CA VAL A 481 -14.21 -1.12 7.62
C VAL A 481 -15.05 -1.40 6.38
N ALA A 482 -15.09 -2.65 5.91
CA ALA A 482 -15.83 -3.03 4.72
C ALA A 482 -17.34 -2.77 4.85
N LYS A 483 -17.93 -2.95 6.05
CA LYS A 483 -19.33 -2.57 6.32
C LYS A 483 -19.61 -1.09 6.04
N GLN A 484 -18.61 -0.21 6.14
CA GLN A 484 -18.77 1.22 5.83
C GLN A 484 -18.65 1.54 4.35
N VAL A 485 -17.75 0.85 3.61
CA VAL A 485 -17.31 1.34 2.29
C VAL A 485 -17.30 0.32 1.15
N LYS A 486 -17.63 -0.96 1.37
CA LYS A 486 -17.66 -1.95 0.27
C LYS A 486 -18.65 -1.60 -0.85
N ASP A 487 -19.76 -0.94 -0.48
CA ASP A 487 -20.77 -0.47 -1.43
C ASP A 487 -20.34 0.82 -2.16
N LEU A 488 -19.21 1.42 -1.76
CA LEU A 488 -18.57 2.57 -2.39
C LEU A 488 -17.43 2.17 -3.34
N THR A 489 -17.29 0.88 -3.67
CA THR A 489 -16.38 0.42 -4.74
C THR A 489 -16.89 0.84 -6.11
N ILE A 490 -15.99 1.01 -7.07
CA ILE A 490 -16.33 1.37 -8.44
C ILE A 490 -17.27 0.34 -9.10
N ALA A 491 -17.12 -0.95 -8.74
CA ALA A 491 -18.02 -2.02 -9.17
C ALA A 491 -19.47 -1.86 -8.67
N ASN A 492 -19.66 -1.10 -7.59
CA ASN A 492 -20.96 -0.74 -7.00
C ASN A 492 -21.36 0.71 -7.30
N GLY A 493 -20.64 1.41 -8.18
CA GLY A 493 -20.91 2.79 -8.58
C GLY A 493 -20.34 3.86 -7.64
N GLY A 494 -19.48 3.49 -6.69
CA GLY A 494 -18.77 4.42 -5.82
C GLY A 494 -17.39 4.83 -6.35
N PRO A 495 -16.63 5.65 -5.60
CA PRO A 495 -15.35 6.19 -6.04
C PRO A 495 -14.14 5.26 -5.81
N ILE A 496 -14.26 4.19 -5.02
CA ILE A 496 -13.09 3.38 -4.62
C ILE A 496 -12.64 2.49 -5.77
N ILE A 497 -11.44 2.75 -6.29
CA ILE A 497 -10.86 2.06 -7.47
C ILE A 497 -9.79 1.02 -7.12
N MET A 498 -9.10 1.17 -5.99
CA MET A 498 -8.11 0.21 -5.51
C MET A 498 -8.13 0.11 -3.98
N VAL A 499 -7.74 -1.05 -3.47
CA VAL A 499 -7.55 -1.30 -2.05
C VAL A 499 -6.15 -1.89 -1.81
N GLN A 500 -5.40 -1.32 -0.87
CA GLN A 500 -4.07 -1.81 -0.52
C GLN A 500 -4.13 -3.03 0.40
N VAL A 501 -3.16 -3.93 0.28
CA VAL A 501 -2.91 -5.06 1.18
C VAL A 501 -1.65 -4.77 1.99
N GLU A 502 -1.79 -4.67 3.32
CA GLU A 502 -0.69 -4.31 4.24
C GLU A 502 -0.07 -2.93 3.89
N ASN A 503 1.10 -2.59 4.40
CA ASN A 503 1.86 -1.39 4.09
C ASN A 503 3.38 -1.55 4.29
N GLU A 504 4.16 -1.45 3.20
CA GLU A 504 5.63 -1.48 3.21
C GLU A 504 6.23 -2.64 4.02
N TYR A 505 5.68 -3.84 3.83
CA TYR A 505 6.04 -4.99 4.66
C TYR A 505 7.51 -5.42 4.47
N GLY A 506 8.11 -5.17 3.30
CA GLY A 506 9.53 -5.41 3.04
C GLY A 506 10.47 -4.61 3.95
N SER A 507 10.00 -3.51 4.54
CA SER A 507 10.74 -2.71 5.54
C SER A 507 10.57 -3.24 6.97
N TYR A 508 9.68 -4.23 7.17
CA TYR A 508 9.45 -4.90 8.46
C TYR A 508 10.00 -6.32 8.51
N GLY A 509 9.79 -7.12 7.45
CA GLY A 509 10.19 -8.51 7.39
C GLY A 509 9.91 -9.20 6.05
N GLU A 510 10.12 -10.52 6.01
CA GLU A 510 9.86 -11.37 4.86
C GLU A 510 8.94 -12.52 5.28
N ASP A 511 7.64 -12.41 4.95
CA ASP A 511 6.61 -13.40 5.25
C ASP A 511 5.45 -13.28 4.26
N LYS A 512 5.60 -13.92 3.09
CA LYS A 512 4.52 -14.00 2.09
C LYS A 512 3.27 -14.71 2.60
N GLY A 513 3.40 -15.58 3.61
CA GLY A 513 2.28 -16.30 4.22
C GLY A 513 1.36 -15.32 4.93
N TYR A 514 1.93 -14.46 5.78
CA TYR A 514 1.22 -13.36 6.43
C TYR A 514 0.58 -12.40 5.41
N VAL A 515 1.33 -11.90 4.43
CA VAL A 515 0.78 -10.96 3.43
C VAL A 515 -0.37 -11.60 2.62
N SER A 516 -0.29 -12.91 2.35
CA SER A 516 -1.37 -13.65 1.70
C SER A 516 -2.62 -13.73 2.58
N GLN A 517 -2.48 -13.92 3.90
CA GLN A 517 -3.62 -13.91 4.83
C GLN A 517 -4.31 -12.53 4.87
N ILE A 518 -3.55 -11.44 4.88
CA ILE A 518 -4.11 -10.08 4.81
C ILE A 518 -4.86 -9.87 3.48
N ARG A 519 -4.27 -10.28 2.35
CA ARG A 519 -4.93 -10.25 1.04
C ARG A 519 -6.26 -11.00 1.06
N ASP A 520 -6.27 -12.20 1.63
CA ASP A 520 -7.45 -13.06 1.64
C ASP A 520 -8.56 -12.46 2.54
N ILE A 521 -8.20 -11.84 3.66
CA ILE A 521 -9.13 -11.07 4.51
C ILE A 521 -9.73 -9.88 3.74
N VAL A 522 -8.90 -9.11 3.03
CA VAL A 522 -9.38 -7.97 2.22
C VAL A 522 -10.29 -8.46 1.10
N ARG A 523 -9.92 -9.52 0.37
CA ARG A 523 -10.75 -10.11 -0.69
C ARG A 523 -12.08 -10.64 -0.17
N ALA A 524 -12.10 -11.30 0.97
CA ALA A 524 -13.34 -11.81 1.56
C ALA A 524 -14.34 -10.69 1.85
N ASN A 525 -13.84 -9.47 2.13
CA ASN A 525 -14.65 -8.31 2.49
C ASN A 525 -15.05 -7.42 1.31
N PHE A 526 -14.15 -7.21 0.34
CA PHE A 526 -14.37 -6.32 -0.80
C PHE A 526 -14.70 -7.05 -2.13
N GLY A 527 -14.54 -8.37 -2.18
CA GLY A 527 -14.78 -9.19 -3.38
C GLY A 527 -13.61 -9.21 -4.37
N ASN A 528 -13.78 -9.94 -5.47
CA ASN A 528 -12.73 -10.14 -6.49
C ASN A 528 -12.74 -9.08 -7.61
N ASP A 529 -13.78 -8.24 -7.67
CA ASP A 529 -13.93 -7.22 -8.72
C ASP A 529 -13.14 -5.93 -8.42
N ILE A 530 -12.62 -5.77 -7.19
CA ILE A 530 -11.77 -4.63 -6.80
C ILE A 530 -10.30 -4.93 -7.09
N ALA A 531 -9.56 -3.93 -7.61
CA ALA A 531 -8.13 -4.06 -7.81
C ALA A 531 -7.37 -3.97 -6.47
N LEU A 532 -6.58 -5.01 -6.17
CA LEU A 532 -5.73 -5.05 -4.99
C LEU A 532 -4.27 -4.79 -5.36
N PHE A 533 -3.58 -4.05 -4.50
CA PHE A 533 -2.16 -3.73 -4.68
C PHE A 533 -1.38 -3.82 -3.37
N GLN A 534 -0.05 -3.90 -3.48
CA GLN A 534 0.88 -3.77 -2.36
C GLN A 534 1.98 -2.78 -2.74
N CYS A 535 2.49 -2.05 -1.73
CA CYS A 535 3.53 -1.05 -1.88
C CYS A 535 4.78 -1.42 -1.08
N ASP A 536 5.96 -1.13 -1.61
CA ASP A 536 7.25 -1.33 -0.97
C ASP A 536 8.32 -0.45 -1.64
N TRP A 537 9.54 -0.44 -1.12
CA TRP A 537 10.67 0.24 -1.74
C TRP A 537 11.25 -0.57 -2.90
N ALA A 538 11.93 0.10 -3.83
CA ALA A 538 12.59 -0.58 -4.96
C ALA A 538 13.66 -1.60 -4.50
N SER A 539 14.22 -1.42 -3.30
CA SER A 539 15.22 -2.30 -2.70
C SER A 539 14.63 -3.60 -2.13
N ASN A 540 13.36 -3.63 -1.72
CA ASN A 540 12.79 -4.74 -0.93
C ASN A 540 11.44 -5.31 -1.42
N PHE A 541 10.74 -4.71 -2.39
CA PHE A 541 9.42 -5.16 -2.85
C PHE A 541 9.33 -6.64 -3.29
N THR A 542 10.45 -7.24 -3.72
CA THR A 542 10.47 -8.65 -4.14
C THR A 542 10.42 -9.64 -2.98
N LEU A 543 10.72 -9.21 -1.74
CA LEU A 543 10.68 -10.08 -0.57
C LEU A 543 9.26 -10.62 -0.36
N ASN A 544 8.26 -9.74 -0.48
CA ASN A 544 6.87 -10.08 -0.16
C ASN A 544 5.91 -10.01 -1.36
N GLY A 545 6.39 -9.60 -2.53
CA GLY A 545 5.57 -9.51 -3.74
C GLY A 545 4.77 -10.78 -4.05
N LEU A 546 3.44 -10.70 -3.87
CA LEU A 546 2.46 -11.72 -4.28
C LEU A 546 2.09 -11.61 -5.77
N ASP A 547 2.02 -12.74 -6.47
CA ASP A 547 1.89 -12.76 -7.92
C ASP A 547 0.58 -12.15 -8.45
N ASP A 548 -0.49 -12.29 -7.67
CA ASP A 548 -1.86 -11.89 -7.98
C ASP A 548 -2.23 -10.48 -7.50
N LEU A 549 -1.24 -9.70 -7.03
CA LEU A 549 -1.39 -8.29 -6.65
C LEU A 549 -0.63 -7.36 -7.59
N ILE A 550 -1.11 -6.12 -7.71
CA ILE A 550 -0.38 -5.03 -8.36
C ILE A 550 0.78 -4.59 -7.46
N TRP A 551 1.97 -4.38 -8.02
CA TRP A 551 3.17 -3.99 -7.26
C TRP A 551 3.49 -2.53 -7.53
N THR A 552 3.48 -1.69 -6.50
CA THR A 552 3.75 -0.26 -6.59
C THR A 552 4.97 0.10 -5.75
N MET A 553 5.67 1.18 -6.10
CA MET A 553 6.90 1.60 -5.42
C MET A 553 6.64 2.84 -4.57
N ASN A 554 7.35 3.00 -3.46
CA ASN A 554 7.39 4.25 -2.68
C ASN A 554 8.79 4.87 -2.77
N PHE A 555 8.87 6.18 -3.00
CA PHE A 555 10.13 6.92 -3.04
C PHE A 555 9.91 8.45 -2.96
N GLY A 556 10.94 9.18 -2.55
CA GLY A 556 10.84 10.62 -2.28
C GLY A 556 11.21 11.54 -3.43
N THR A 557 10.99 12.83 -3.18
CA THR A 557 11.48 13.95 -4.00
C THR A 557 12.98 13.82 -4.28
N GLY A 558 13.37 13.98 -5.55
CA GLY A 558 14.77 13.87 -6.00
C GLY A 558 15.20 12.48 -6.45
N ALA A 559 14.43 11.43 -6.17
CA ALA A 559 14.75 10.05 -6.56
C ALA A 559 14.92 9.84 -8.08
N ASN A 560 15.82 8.93 -8.46
CA ASN A 560 15.97 8.49 -9.85
C ASN A 560 14.84 7.52 -10.25
N VAL A 561 13.82 8.02 -10.94
CA VAL A 561 12.60 7.26 -11.29
C VAL A 561 12.89 6.00 -12.12
N ASP A 562 13.85 6.04 -13.05
CA ASP A 562 14.18 4.86 -13.86
C ASP A 562 14.74 3.73 -13.01
N GLN A 563 15.58 4.07 -12.03
CA GLN A 563 16.12 3.09 -11.10
C GLN A 563 15.03 2.48 -10.22
N GLN A 564 14.12 3.31 -9.70
CA GLN A 564 13.02 2.86 -8.82
C GLN A 564 12.16 1.78 -9.50
N PHE A 565 11.90 1.92 -10.81
CA PHE A 565 11.09 0.96 -11.57
C PHE A 565 11.89 -0.09 -12.35
N ALA A 566 13.23 -0.02 -12.40
CA ALA A 566 14.04 -0.89 -13.26
C ALA A 566 13.82 -2.38 -12.99
N LYS A 567 13.84 -2.79 -11.71
CA LYS A 567 13.64 -4.18 -11.31
C LYS A 567 12.21 -4.65 -11.57
N LEU A 568 11.21 -3.78 -11.34
CA LEU A 568 9.81 -4.08 -11.65
C LEU A 568 9.60 -4.30 -13.15
N LYS A 569 10.10 -3.41 -14.01
CA LYS A 569 10.04 -3.55 -15.48
C LYS A 569 10.67 -4.86 -15.97
N LYS A 570 11.76 -5.30 -15.34
CA LYS A 570 12.41 -6.59 -15.67
C LYS A 570 11.54 -7.80 -15.31
N LEU A 571 10.88 -7.77 -14.15
CA LEU A 571 10.08 -8.89 -13.65
C LEU A 571 8.66 -8.93 -14.26
N ARG A 572 8.11 -7.75 -14.56
CA ARG A 572 6.74 -7.52 -15.03
C ARG A 572 6.72 -6.41 -16.10
N PRO A 573 7.18 -6.69 -17.35
CA PRO A 573 7.33 -5.69 -18.40
C PRO A 573 6.00 -5.04 -18.85
N ASN A 574 4.87 -5.73 -18.62
CA ASN A 574 3.53 -5.23 -18.94
C ASN A 574 2.83 -4.59 -17.74
N SER A 575 3.44 -4.49 -16.55
CA SER A 575 2.77 -3.88 -15.40
C SER A 575 2.60 -2.38 -15.62
N PRO A 576 1.46 -1.78 -15.26
CA PRO A 576 1.43 -0.34 -15.03
C PRO A 576 2.43 0.02 -13.94
N LEU A 577 2.99 1.22 -14.05
CA LEU A 577 3.92 1.77 -13.06
C LEU A 577 3.20 2.82 -12.22
N MET A 578 3.37 2.71 -10.91
CA MET A 578 2.83 3.65 -9.96
C MET A 578 3.79 3.88 -8.80
N CYS A 579 4.02 5.16 -8.48
CA CYS A 579 4.59 5.58 -7.21
C CYS A 579 3.44 5.72 -6.19
N SER A 580 3.21 4.72 -5.35
CA SER A 580 2.09 4.74 -4.40
C SER A 580 2.27 5.75 -3.27
N GLU A 581 3.50 6.16 -2.98
CA GLU A 581 3.82 7.32 -2.16
C GLU A 581 5.02 8.06 -2.75
N PHE A 582 4.77 9.27 -3.26
CA PHE A 582 5.80 10.20 -3.66
C PHE A 582 6.00 11.26 -2.57
N TRP A 583 7.07 11.13 -1.78
CA TRP A 583 7.29 11.99 -0.61
C TRP A 583 7.64 13.44 -1.01
N SER A 584 6.69 14.38 -0.80
CA SER A 584 6.71 15.79 -1.28
C SER A 584 7.51 16.76 -0.40
N GLY A 585 7.78 16.34 0.81
CA GLY A 585 8.30 17.09 1.94
C GLY A 585 8.74 16.09 3.01
N TRP A 586 8.67 16.43 4.28
CA TRP A 586 8.96 15.49 5.37
C TRP A 586 8.33 15.97 6.70
N PHE A 587 8.23 15.08 7.67
CA PHE A 587 7.66 15.37 8.99
C PHE A 587 8.74 15.77 10.01
N ASP A 588 8.33 16.52 11.05
CA ASP A 588 9.26 16.99 12.08
C ASP A 588 9.27 16.10 13.33
N LYS A 589 10.39 16.17 14.05
CA LYS A 589 10.60 15.49 15.34
C LYS A 589 10.82 16.54 16.42
N TRP A 590 10.32 16.29 17.63
CA TRP A 590 10.60 17.17 18.76
C TRP A 590 12.11 17.25 19.04
N GLY A 591 12.65 18.47 19.07
CA GLY A 591 14.06 18.78 19.31
C GLY A 591 14.96 18.76 18.07
N ALA A 592 14.40 18.60 16.86
CA ALA A 592 15.13 18.67 15.60
C ALA A 592 14.69 19.89 14.76
N ASN A 593 15.46 20.25 13.73
CA ASN A 593 15.05 21.32 12.81
C ASN A 593 13.77 20.96 12.04
N HIS A 594 13.00 21.99 11.66
CA HIS A 594 11.88 21.86 10.73
C HIS A 594 12.37 21.37 9.37
N GLU A 595 11.69 20.37 8.81
CA GLU A 595 12.03 19.74 7.55
C GLU A 595 11.32 20.40 6.38
N THR A 596 12.08 20.75 5.34
CA THR A 596 11.52 21.23 4.07
C THR A 596 12.19 20.53 2.88
N ARG A 597 11.52 20.51 1.73
CA ARG A 597 12.03 19.98 0.47
C ARG A 597 11.77 20.97 -0.68
N PRO A 598 12.75 21.21 -1.58
CA PRO A 598 12.56 22.13 -2.68
C PRO A 598 11.41 21.72 -3.61
N ALA A 599 10.52 22.66 -3.91
CA ALA A 599 9.40 22.42 -4.83
C ALA A 599 9.87 22.00 -6.24
N ALA A 600 11.02 22.51 -6.70
CA ALA A 600 11.57 22.22 -8.02
C ALA A 600 11.91 20.72 -8.20
N ASP A 601 12.48 20.08 -7.18
CA ASP A 601 12.85 18.67 -7.23
C ASP A 601 11.59 17.78 -7.26
N MET A 602 10.57 18.15 -6.47
CA MET A 602 9.28 17.45 -6.44
C MET A 602 8.61 17.55 -7.82
N ILE A 603 8.53 18.75 -8.39
CA ILE A 603 7.92 19.00 -9.69
C ILE A 603 8.66 18.25 -10.80
N LYS A 604 9.99 18.23 -10.76
CA LYS A 604 10.79 17.47 -11.73
C LYS A 604 10.47 15.97 -11.70
N GLY A 605 10.33 15.37 -10.52
CA GLY A 605 9.94 13.96 -10.38
C GLY A 605 8.52 13.69 -10.91
N ILE A 606 7.56 14.57 -10.61
CA ILE A 606 6.18 14.46 -11.10
C ILE A 606 6.10 14.61 -12.63
N ASP A 607 6.79 15.59 -13.20
CA ASP A 607 6.84 15.80 -14.67
C ASP A 607 7.49 14.60 -15.38
N ASP A 608 8.57 14.06 -14.81
CA ASP A 608 9.23 12.84 -15.32
C ASP A 608 8.31 11.61 -15.23
N MET A 609 7.53 11.44 -14.17
CA MET A 609 6.55 10.36 -14.09
C MET A 609 5.40 10.53 -15.10
N LEU A 610 4.76 11.71 -15.11
CA LEU A 610 3.57 11.96 -15.93
C LEU A 610 3.85 11.97 -17.43
N SER A 611 5.00 12.50 -17.86
CA SER A 611 5.41 12.49 -19.28
C SER A 611 5.58 11.08 -19.86
N ARG A 612 5.72 10.06 -19.01
CA ARG A 612 5.83 8.64 -19.38
C ARG A 612 4.59 7.82 -19.01
N GLY A 613 3.50 8.47 -18.59
CA GLY A 613 2.25 7.80 -18.18
C GLY A 613 2.36 7.02 -16.86
N ILE A 614 3.34 7.34 -16.01
CA ILE A 614 3.50 6.72 -14.69
C ILE A 614 2.56 7.41 -13.71
N SER A 615 1.80 6.60 -12.97
CA SER A 615 0.86 7.08 -11.95
C SER A 615 1.58 7.44 -10.65
N PHE A 616 1.00 8.31 -9.82
CA PHE A 616 1.53 8.61 -8.48
C PHE A 616 0.45 8.97 -7.46
N SER A 617 0.74 8.79 -6.17
CA SER A 617 0.10 9.49 -5.06
C SER A 617 1.09 10.44 -4.38
N LEU A 618 0.74 11.71 -4.21
CA LEU A 618 1.62 12.69 -3.59
C LEU A 618 1.43 12.68 -2.07
N TYR A 619 2.46 12.19 -1.35
CA TYR A 619 2.51 12.02 0.09
C TYR A 619 3.38 13.14 0.72
N MET A 620 2.87 14.15 1.41
CA MET A 620 1.48 14.51 1.57
C MET A 620 1.10 15.63 0.61
N THR A 621 -0.11 15.55 0.04
CA THR A 621 -0.69 16.72 -0.64
C THR A 621 -1.21 17.73 0.37
N HIS A 622 -1.80 17.21 1.45
CA HIS A 622 -2.16 17.94 2.66
C HIS A 622 -2.00 16.98 3.85
N GLY A 623 -1.08 17.29 4.76
CA GLY A 623 -0.86 16.43 5.92
C GLY A 623 -1.81 16.71 7.11
N GLY A 624 -2.01 17.98 7.47
CA GLY A 624 -2.93 18.39 8.55
C GLY A 624 -2.27 18.35 9.93
N THR A 625 -2.99 17.86 10.95
CA THR A 625 -2.52 17.85 12.35
C THR A 625 -2.75 16.51 13.02
N ASN A 626 -1.76 16.05 13.80
CA ASN A 626 -1.88 14.92 14.72
C ASN A 626 -2.62 15.35 16.00
N TRP A 627 -3.96 15.36 15.97
CA TRP A 627 -4.76 15.81 17.12
C TRP A 627 -4.51 15.00 18.39
N GLY A 628 -4.60 15.65 19.54
CA GLY A 628 -4.49 14.99 20.84
C GLY A 628 -3.21 14.17 21.03
N HIS A 629 -3.36 12.86 21.21
CA HIS A 629 -2.28 11.93 21.48
C HIS A 629 -1.84 11.12 20.23
N TRP A 630 -2.35 11.44 19.04
CA TRP A 630 -2.21 10.58 17.87
C TRP A 630 -0.89 10.67 17.11
N ALA A 631 -0.02 11.63 17.44
CA ALA A 631 1.32 11.70 16.87
C ALA A 631 2.12 10.44 17.25
N GLY A 632 2.83 9.84 16.29
CA GLY A 632 3.65 8.66 16.52
C GLY A 632 5.07 8.97 17.01
N ALA A 633 5.95 7.99 16.87
CA ALA A 633 7.39 8.15 17.02
C ALA A 633 8.16 7.25 16.04
N ASN A 634 9.39 7.61 15.71
CA ASN A 634 10.26 6.83 14.85
C ASN A 634 11.37 6.10 15.61
N SER A 635 11.92 5.04 14.98
CA SER A 635 13.15 4.32 15.36
C SER A 635 14.04 4.11 14.13
N PRO A 636 15.36 3.80 14.28
CA PRO A 636 16.09 3.45 15.50
C PRO A 636 16.29 4.59 16.50
N GLY A 637 16.32 4.26 17.79
CA GLY A 637 16.20 5.25 18.86
C GLY A 637 14.74 5.67 19.09
N PHE A 638 14.50 6.64 19.98
CA PHE A 638 13.15 7.17 20.20
C PHE A 638 13.07 8.62 19.72
N ALA A 639 12.37 8.84 18.62
CA ALA A 639 12.19 10.17 18.03
C ALA A 639 10.70 10.49 17.87
N PRO A 640 10.05 11.13 18.86
CA PRO A 640 8.63 11.42 18.80
C PRO A 640 8.32 12.53 17.78
N ASP A 641 7.32 12.27 16.96
CA ASP A 641 6.87 13.20 15.92
C ASP A 641 6.15 14.40 16.57
N VAL A 642 6.18 15.55 15.91
CA VAL A 642 5.48 16.75 16.40
C VAL A 642 3.96 16.65 16.17
N THR A 643 3.22 17.59 16.77
CA THR A 643 1.76 17.67 16.62
C THR A 643 1.38 18.12 15.21
N SER A 644 2.09 19.11 14.66
CA SER A 644 1.89 19.52 13.27
C SER A 644 2.24 18.37 12.32
N TYR A 645 1.39 18.15 11.32
CA TYR A 645 1.72 17.31 10.18
C TYR A 645 1.66 18.15 8.91
N ASP A 646 2.16 19.39 8.97
CA ASP A 646 2.28 20.30 7.82
C ASP A 646 3.02 19.63 6.65
N TYR A 647 4.09 18.90 6.99
CA TYR A 647 4.89 18.07 6.08
C TYR A 647 5.66 18.89 5.02
N ASP A 648 5.66 20.22 5.07
CA ASP A 648 6.03 21.07 3.93
C ASP A 648 5.24 20.66 2.66
N ALA A 649 3.96 20.30 2.87
CA ALA A 649 3.07 19.90 1.79
C ALA A 649 2.69 21.11 0.90
N PRO A 650 2.23 20.87 -0.34
CA PRO A 650 1.63 21.93 -1.15
C PRO A 650 0.50 22.67 -0.41
N ILE A 651 -0.31 21.95 0.37
CA ILE A 651 -1.37 22.55 1.20
C ILE A 651 -0.92 22.46 2.66
N SER A 652 -0.71 23.62 3.30
CA SER A 652 -0.19 23.70 4.68
C SER A 652 -1.12 23.05 5.71
N GLU A 653 -0.66 22.92 6.96
CA GLU A 653 -1.43 22.39 8.10
C GLU A 653 -2.85 23.00 8.20
N SER A 654 -2.99 24.31 8.02
CA SER A 654 -4.28 25.02 8.10
C SER A 654 -5.03 25.11 6.77
N GLY A 655 -4.60 24.39 5.73
CA GLY A 655 -5.27 24.38 4.43
C GLY A 655 -4.99 25.59 3.54
N GLN A 656 -3.90 26.34 3.78
CA GLN A 656 -3.51 27.44 2.91
C GLN A 656 -2.74 26.91 1.69
N THR A 657 -2.88 27.58 0.55
CA THR A 657 -2.01 27.33 -0.61
C THR A 657 -0.62 27.89 -0.36
N THR A 658 0.42 27.10 -0.59
CA THR A 658 1.82 27.53 -0.46
C THR A 658 2.42 27.93 -1.83
N PRO A 659 3.62 28.51 -1.89
CA PRO A 659 4.36 28.64 -3.14
C PRO A 659 4.54 27.31 -3.88
N LYS A 660 4.74 26.21 -3.14
CA LYS A 660 4.83 24.84 -3.68
C LYS A 660 3.52 24.40 -4.36
N TYR A 661 2.35 24.75 -3.82
CA TYR A 661 1.05 24.52 -4.47
C TYR A 661 0.93 25.21 -5.82
N TRP A 662 1.27 26.49 -5.89
CA TRP A 662 1.11 27.26 -7.13
C TRP A 662 2.07 26.77 -8.23
N ALA A 663 3.32 26.48 -7.87
CA ALA A 663 4.30 25.92 -8.80
C ALA A 663 3.88 24.53 -9.30
N LEU A 664 3.41 23.65 -8.41
CA LEU A 664 2.93 22.33 -8.80
C LEU A 664 1.66 22.44 -9.68
N ARG A 665 0.71 23.30 -9.31
CA ARG A 665 -0.50 23.53 -10.10
C ARG A 665 -0.16 23.95 -11.53
N GLU A 666 0.79 24.85 -11.71
CA GLU A 666 1.26 25.27 -13.03
C GLU A 666 1.84 24.10 -13.82
N ALA A 667 2.70 23.27 -13.20
CA ALA A 667 3.25 22.09 -13.85
C ALA A 667 2.17 21.06 -14.25
N MET A 668 1.19 20.82 -13.38
CA MET A 668 0.08 19.89 -13.59
C MET A 668 -0.86 20.31 -14.73
N ALA A 669 -0.91 21.60 -15.09
CA ALA A 669 -1.77 22.09 -16.17
C ALA A 669 -1.46 21.43 -17.53
N LYS A 670 -0.24 20.94 -17.75
CA LYS A 670 0.16 20.19 -18.95
C LYS A 670 -0.56 18.84 -19.09
N TYR A 671 -1.01 18.26 -17.96
CA TYR A 671 -1.49 16.88 -17.85
C TYR A 671 -2.99 16.81 -17.54
N MET A 672 -3.76 17.78 -18.08
CA MET A 672 -5.21 17.89 -17.90
C MET A 672 -6.01 17.44 -19.13
N ASP A 673 -5.37 16.79 -20.10
CA ASP A 673 -6.02 16.24 -21.30
C ASP A 673 -6.86 17.28 -22.09
N GLY A 674 -6.40 18.54 -22.11
CA GLY A 674 -7.09 19.66 -22.76
C GLY A 674 -8.13 20.37 -21.90
N GLU A 675 -8.44 19.85 -20.70
CA GLU A 675 -9.33 20.49 -19.74
C GLU A 675 -8.62 21.57 -18.91
N LYS A 676 -9.39 22.52 -18.38
CA LYS A 676 -8.87 23.52 -17.44
C LYS A 676 -8.99 22.99 -16.01
N GLN A 677 -7.95 23.16 -15.22
CA GLN A 677 -8.02 22.90 -13.78
C GLN A 677 -9.15 23.71 -13.13
N THR A 678 -9.83 23.10 -12.16
CA THR A 678 -10.92 23.74 -11.42
C THR A 678 -10.41 24.92 -10.59
N LYS A 679 -11.30 25.88 -10.29
CA LYS A 679 -10.95 27.08 -9.51
C LYS A 679 -10.59 26.71 -8.07
N VAL A 680 -9.53 27.32 -7.56
CA VAL A 680 -9.15 27.20 -6.14
C VAL A 680 -10.32 27.71 -5.25
N PRO A 681 -10.81 26.91 -4.27
CA PRO A 681 -11.86 27.35 -3.36
C PRO A 681 -11.40 28.53 -2.48
N ALA A 682 -12.34 29.25 -1.88
CA ALA A 682 -11.99 30.30 -0.92
C ALA A 682 -11.26 29.69 0.28
N LEU A 683 -10.16 30.32 0.71
CA LEU A 683 -9.38 29.87 1.87
C LEU A 683 -9.99 30.40 3.18
N ILE A 684 -9.85 29.62 4.26
CA ILE A 684 -10.20 30.06 5.62
C ILE A 684 -8.96 30.77 6.17
N LYS A 685 -9.01 32.10 6.30
CA LYS A 685 -7.84 32.87 6.72
C LYS A 685 -7.69 32.88 8.24
N PRO A 686 -6.49 32.59 8.78
CA PRO A 686 -6.27 32.70 10.20
C PRO A 686 -6.45 34.13 10.73
N ILE A 687 -6.85 34.25 11.99
CA ILE A 687 -7.00 35.50 12.74
C ILE A 687 -6.03 35.52 13.92
N SER A 688 -5.72 36.73 14.39
CA SER A 688 -5.02 36.90 15.67
C SER A 688 -6.01 36.99 16.84
N ILE A 689 -5.63 36.41 17.98
CA ILE A 689 -6.34 36.54 19.26
C ILE A 689 -5.40 37.26 20.22
N PRO A 690 -5.82 38.37 20.86
CA PRO A 690 -4.97 39.08 21.82
C PRO A 690 -4.47 38.18 22.94
N ALA A 691 -3.26 38.46 23.44
CA ALA A 691 -2.70 37.73 24.56
C ALA A 691 -3.65 37.69 25.77
N PHE A 692 -3.76 36.50 26.37
CA PHE A 692 -4.56 36.25 27.56
C PHE A 692 -3.76 35.44 28.57
N ARG A 693 -4.13 35.58 29.84
CA ARG A 693 -3.49 34.89 30.97
C ARG A 693 -4.38 33.76 31.47
N PHE A 694 -3.74 32.69 31.91
CA PHE A 694 -4.41 31.65 32.67
C PHE A 694 -4.65 32.15 34.08
N THR A 695 -5.83 31.86 34.62
CA THR A 695 -6.28 32.40 35.92
C THR A 695 -6.41 31.31 36.96
N GLU A 696 -6.61 30.07 36.54
CA GLU A 696 -6.86 28.92 37.41
C GLU A 696 -5.88 27.79 37.10
N MET A 697 -5.47 27.05 38.13
CA MET A 697 -4.68 25.83 37.98
C MET A 697 -5.08 24.79 39.03
N ALA A 698 -5.06 23.52 38.63
CA ALA A 698 -5.20 22.36 39.50
C ALA A 698 -3.84 21.62 39.58
N PRO A 699 -3.13 21.68 40.73
CA PRO A 699 -1.87 20.95 40.91
C PRO A 699 -2.07 19.44 40.80
N LEU A 700 -1.21 18.75 40.04
CA LEU A 700 -1.40 17.32 39.74
C LEU A 700 -1.41 16.45 41.01
N PHE A 701 -0.44 16.64 41.91
CA PHE A 701 -0.29 15.78 43.08
C PHE A 701 -1.41 15.91 44.12
N GLU A 702 -2.17 17.02 44.09
CA GLU A 702 -3.35 17.24 44.93
C GLU A 702 -4.63 16.65 44.31
N ASN A 703 -4.56 16.25 43.03
CA ASN A 703 -5.68 15.79 42.22
C ASN A 703 -5.46 14.37 41.68
N LEU A 704 -4.60 13.58 42.32
CA LEU A 704 -4.37 12.20 41.90
C LEU A 704 -5.65 11.36 42.05
N PRO A 705 -5.95 10.48 41.08
CA PRO A 705 -7.08 9.57 41.17
C PRO A 705 -6.83 8.47 42.21
N ALA A 706 -7.75 7.50 42.28
CA ALA A 706 -7.56 6.35 43.15
C ALA A 706 -6.30 5.54 42.76
N ALA A 707 -5.47 5.22 43.75
CA ALA A 707 -4.26 4.42 43.56
C ALA A 707 -4.60 2.96 43.30
N LYS A 708 -3.90 2.36 42.34
CA LYS A 708 -3.77 0.90 42.19
C LYS A 708 -2.53 0.44 42.95
N LYS A 709 -2.55 -0.76 43.54
CA LYS A 709 -1.43 -1.28 44.34
C LYS A 709 -0.86 -2.52 43.70
N ASP A 710 0.45 -2.55 43.54
CA ASP A 710 1.17 -3.69 42.99
C ASP A 710 2.55 -3.83 43.62
N GLU A 711 3.00 -5.04 43.86
CA GLU A 711 4.32 -5.28 44.45
C GLU A 711 5.44 -4.92 43.46
N ASN A 712 5.25 -5.25 42.19
CA ASN A 712 6.22 -5.06 41.12
C ASN A 712 5.71 -4.04 40.10
N ILE A 713 6.65 -3.42 39.39
CA ILE A 713 6.32 -2.57 38.24
C ILE A 713 5.54 -3.37 37.19
N ARG A 714 4.60 -2.68 36.54
CA ARG A 714 3.85 -3.12 35.37
C ARG A 714 3.73 -1.97 34.40
N THR A 715 3.53 -2.26 33.12
CA THR A 715 3.40 -1.25 32.07
C THR A 715 2.04 -0.56 32.12
N MET A 716 1.90 0.55 31.40
CA MET A 716 0.66 1.33 31.32
C MET A 716 -0.52 0.50 30.78
N GLU A 717 -0.26 -0.37 29.80
CA GLU A 717 -1.27 -1.22 29.15
C GLU A 717 -1.80 -2.30 30.10
N GLU A 718 -0.95 -2.80 31.01
CA GLU A 718 -1.35 -3.74 32.08
C GLU A 718 -2.31 -3.09 33.08
N TYR A 719 -2.24 -1.76 33.25
CA TYR A 719 -3.20 -0.98 34.03
C TYR A 719 -4.42 -0.52 33.23
N ASN A 720 -4.60 -1.04 32.01
CA ASN A 720 -5.70 -0.72 31.10
C ASN A 720 -5.73 0.76 30.67
N GLN A 721 -4.55 1.35 30.45
CA GLN A 721 -4.39 2.70 29.95
C GLN A 721 -3.55 2.67 28.66
N GLY A 722 -4.04 3.32 27.61
CA GLY A 722 -3.33 3.42 26.33
C GLY A 722 -2.52 4.71 26.18
N PHE A 723 -3.02 5.81 26.72
CA PHE A 723 -2.51 7.18 26.49
C PHE A 723 -2.45 7.98 27.78
N GLY A 724 -1.69 9.07 27.77
CA GLY A 724 -1.54 10.00 28.87
C GLY A 724 -0.32 9.77 29.74
N SER A 725 -0.45 10.11 31.02
CA SER A 725 0.62 9.98 32.00
C SER A 725 0.29 8.89 33.02
N ILE A 726 1.32 8.37 33.68
CA ILE A 726 1.19 7.43 34.79
C ILE A 726 2.19 7.78 35.87
N LEU A 727 1.74 7.84 37.12
CA LEU A 727 2.59 8.09 38.28
C LEU A 727 2.85 6.79 39.03
N TYR A 728 4.12 6.45 39.25
CA TYR A 728 4.55 5.35 40.11
C TYR A 728 5.10 5.92 41.41
N ARG A 729 4.49 5.53 42.54
CA ARG A 729 4.85 5.98 43.88
C ARG A 729 5.30 4.81 44.74
N THR A 730 6.39 4.97 45.47
CA THR A 730 6.82 4.04 46.52
C THR A 730 7.53 4.79 47.66
N THR A 731 7.99 4.08 48.67
CA THR A 731 8.81 4.61 49.76
C THR A 731 10.25 4.11 49.67
N LEU A 732 11.19 5.00 49.95
CA LEU A 732 12.62 4.70 49.92
C LEU A 732 13.11 4.08 51.24
N PRO A 733 14.10 3.17 51.18
CA PRO A 733 14.87 2.81 52.36
C PRO A 733 15.70 4.03 52.85
N GLU A 734 16.32 3.92 54.03
CA GLU A 734 17.25 4.95 54.50
C GLU A 734 18.45 5.05 53.54
N LEU A 735 18.72 6.24 52.98
CA LEU A 735 19.89 6.52 52.16
C LEU A 735 20.80 7.49 52.92
N LYS A 736 21.90 7.00 53.48
CA LYS A 736 22.85 7.82 54.27
C LYS A 736 23.79 8.67 53.42
N SER A 737 23.95 8.28 52.15
CA SER A 737 24.74 8.96 51.13
C SER A 737 23.94 8.98 49.81
N PRO A 738 24.34 9.81 48.84
CA PRO A 738 23.72 9.77 47.52
C PRO A 738 23.70 8.37 46.91
N ALA A 739 22.62 8.04 46.22
CA ALA A 739 22.40 6.75 45.56
C ALA A 739 22.02 6.97 44.10
N THR A 740 22.41 6.07 43.21
CA THR A 740 21.98 6.10 41.81
C THR A 740 20.63 5.39 41.69
N LEU A 741 19.61 6.10 41.23
CA LEU A 741 18.34 5.52 40.81
C LEU A 741 18.44 5.17 39.33
N THR A 742 18.12 3.92 38.99
CA THR A 742 18.00 3.44 37.61
C THR A 742 16.56 3.07 37.33
N VAL A 743 15.96 3.60 36.25
CA VAL A 743 14.61 3.25 35.79
C VAL A 743 14.71 2.49 34.48
N ASN A 744 14.38 1.19 34.50
CA ASN A 744 14.55 0.28 33.36
C ASN A 744 13.18 -0.10 32.76
N ASP A 745 12.78 0.37 31.58
CA ASP A 745 13.12 1.66 31.00
C ASP A 745 11.91 2.61 31.19
N ALA A 746 12.16 3.90 31.37
CA ALA A 746 11.12 4.93 31.43
C ALA A 746 10.64 5.30 30.02
N HIS A 747 9.42 4.89 29.66
CA HIS A 747 8.78 5.16 28.38
C HIS A 747 7.65 6.20 28.56
N ASP A 748 7.88 7.50 28.31
CA ASP A 748 9.02 8.07 27.56
C ASP A 748 9.72 9.27 28.20
N TYR A 749 8.99 10.09 28.93
CA TYR A 749 9.56 11.24 29.63
C TYR A 749 9.17 11.15 31.11
N ALA A 750 10.16 10.90 31.97
CA ALA A 750 9.92 10.76 33.40
C ALA A 750 10.45 11.97 34.18
N GLN A 751 9.68 12.42 35.17
CA GLN A 751 10.14 13.33 36.21
C GLN A 751 10.15 12.62 37.55
N VAL A 752 11.23 12.83 38.29
CA VAL A 752 11.47 12.14 39.56
C VAL A 752 11.44 13.13 40.71
N PHE A 753 10.65 12.81 41.73
CA PHE A 753 10.47 13.63 42.92
C PHE A 753 10.71 12.81 44.18
N VAL A 754 11.33 13.42 45.19
CA VAL A 754 11.47 12.86 46.53
C VAL A 754 10.82 13.80 47.53
N ASP A 755 9.83 13.30 48.28
CA ASP A 755 9.01 14.08 49.22
C ASP A 755 8.40 15.33 48.57
N GLY A 756 8.05 15.24 47.28
CA GLY A 756 7.49 16.32 46.47
C GLY A 756 8.51 17.28 45.83
N LYS A 757 9.79 17.20 46.23
CA LYS A 757 10.87 18.00 45.63
C LYS A 757 11.32 17.39 44.31
N TYR A 758 11.38 18.20 43.25
CA TYR A 758 11.93 17.78 41.96
C TYR A 758 13.42 17.46 42.06
N ILE A 759 13.81 16.27 41.60
CA ILE A 759 15.20 15.81 41.58
C ILE A 759 15.80 15.90 40.17
N GLY A 760 15.02 15.52 39.15
CA GLY A 760 15.51 15.49 37.77
C GLY A 760 14.52 14.80 36.83
N LYS A 761 14.94 14.67 35.57
CA LYS A 761 14.19 14.02 34.51
C LYS A 761 14.98 12.89 33.86
N LEU A 762 14.26 12.00 33.19
CA LEU A 762 14.80 11.00 32.27
C LEU A 762 14.06 11.13 30.94
N ASP A 763 14.80 11.48 29.88
CA ASP A 763 14.30 11.64 28.52
C ASP A 763 14.74 10.45 27.64
N ARG A 764 13.78 9.60 27.23
CA ARG A 764 14.04 8.42 26.39
C ARG A 764 14.75 8.75 25.08
N ARG A 765 14.52 9.94 24.51
CA ARG A 765 15.19 10.38 23.26
C ARG A 765 16.71 10.46 23.41
N ASN A 766 17.17 10.79 24.61
CA ASN A 766 18.60 10.90 24.93
C ASN A 766 19.16 9.60 25.54
N GLY A 767 18.34 8.54 25.66
CA GLY A 767 18.75 7.29 26.33
C GLY A 767 18.98 7.43 27.85
N GLU A 768 18.42 8.47 28.47
CA GLU A 768 18.59 8.73 29.91
C GLU A 768 17.81 7.71 30.74
N LYS A 769 18.50 7.02 31.67
CA LYS A 769 17.91 5.99 32.55
C LYS A 769 18.27 6.14 34.01
N GLN A 770 19.23 7.01 34.32
CA GLN A 770 19.85 7.12 35.64
C GLN A 770 19.86 8.56 36.14
N LEU A 771 19.65 8.72 37.44
CA LEU A 771 19.86 9.98 38.15
C LEU A 771 20.37 9.72 39.57
N VAL A 772 21.02 10.71 40.16
CA VAL A 772 21.50 10.63 41.55
C VAL A 772 20.43 11.16 42.50
N LEU A 773 19.99 10.33 43.43
CA LEU A 773 19.15 10.74 44.55
C LEU A 773 20.02 11.27 45.70
N PRO A 774 19.56 12.31 46.42
CA PRO A 774 20.21 12.76 47.64
C PRO A 774 20.03 11.74 48.78
N ALA A 775 20.76 11.95 49.88
CA ALA A 775 20.49 11.25 51.14
C ALA A 775 19.03 11.50 51.57
N CYS A 776 18.34 10.46 52.04
CA CYS A 776 16.94 10.54 52.45
C CYS A 776 16.67 9.65 53.67
N VAL A 777 15.65 10.03 54.44
CA VAL A 777 15.25 9.30 55.64
C VAL A 777 14.42 8.07 55.25
N LYS A 778 14.43 7.04 56.11
CA LYS A 778 13.60 5.85 55.89
C LYS A 778 12.13 6.26 55.74
N GLY A 779 11.50 5.83 54.65
CA GLY A 779 10.10 6.13 54.37
C GLY A 779 9.87 7.38 53.51
N SER A 780 10.92 8.09 53.08
CA SER A 780 10.80 9.17 52.10
C SER A 780 10.04 8.69 50.85
N ARG A 781 9.13 9.52 50.35
CA ARG A 781 8.25 9.19 49.22
C ARG A 781 8.97 9.43 47.91
N LEU A 782 9.09 8.40 47.08
CA LEU A 782 9.54 8.51 45.69
C LEU A 782 8.32 8.57 44.78
N ASP A 783 8.29 9.56 43.89
CA ASP A 783 7.30 9.74 42.84
C ASP A 783 8.01 9.76 41.48
N ILE A 784 7.62 8.89 40.56
CA ILE A 784 8.11 8.85 39.17
C ILE A 784 6.91 9.10 38.25
N LEU A 785 6.78 10.33 37.77
CA LEU A 785 5.73 10.73 36.82
C LEU A 785 6.21 10.49 35.41
N VAL A 786 5.60 9.54 34.69
CA VAL A 786 5.97 9.17 33.32
C VAL A 786 4.88 9.62 32.35
N GLU A 787 5.22 10.47 31.39
CA GLU A 787 4.36 10.75 30.24
C GLU A 787 4.68 9.78 29.11
N ALA A 788 3.64 9.13 28.59
CA ALA A 788 3.72 8.38 27.35
C ALA A 788 3.54 9.33 26.17
N MET A 789 4.59 9.45 25.35
CA MET A 789 4.48 10.07 24.03
C MET A 789 3.95 9.02 23.03
N GLY A 790 3.93 9.36 21.73
CA GLY A 790 3.53 8.42 20.69
C GLY A 790 4.30 7.10 20.75
N ARG A 791 3.63 5.97 20.59
CA ARG A 791 4.27 4.68 20.32
C ARG A 791 5.00 4.72 18.99
N ILE A 792 6.13 4.03 18.95
CA ILE A 792 6.90 3.88 17.72
C ILE A 792 6.01 3.30 16.62
N ASN A 793 6.05 3.92 15.44
CA ASN A 793 5.18 3.63 14.32
C ASN A 793 5.88 2.95 13.15
N PHE A 794 7.21 2.73 13.24
CA PHE A 794 8.02 2.14 12.18
C PHE A 794 8.96 1.05 12.68
N GLY A 795 9.29 0.09 11.81
CA GLY A 795 10.23 -1.00 12.11
C GLY A 795 9.73 -2.05 13.11
N ARG A 796 10.66 -2.80 13.71
CA ARG A 796 10.36 -3.87 14.69
C ARG A 796 10.06 -3.33 16.09
N ALA A 797 10.42 -2.07 16.36
CA ALA A 797 10.23 -1.40 17.64
C ALA A 797 8.77 -0.96 17.91
N ILE A 798 7.84 -1.18 16.96
CA ILE A 798 6.39 -0.91 17.13
C ILE A 798 5.75 -1.64 18.32
N LYS A 799 6.39 -2.67 18.86
CA LYS A 799 6.03 -3.30 20.14
C LYS A 799 6.51 -2.42 21.31
N ASP A 800 5.94 -1.23 21.40
CA ASP A 800 6.40 -0.16 22.29
C ASP A 800 5.48 -0.02 23.51
N PHE A 801 5.83 -0.70 24.60
CA PHE A 801 5.14 -0.58 25.88
C PHE A 801 5.43 0.77 26.53
N LYS A 802 4.43 1.37 27.18
CA LYS A 802 4.56 2.68 27.85
C LYS A 802 4.57 2.57 29.38
N GLY A 803 5.05 3.60 30.08
CA GLY A 803 5.25 3.59 31.53
C GLY A 803 6.66 3.11 31.90
N ILE A 804 6.80 2.33 32.97
CA ILE A 804 8.09 1.70 33.32
C ILE A 804 8.04 0.25 32.84
N THR A 805 8.96 -0.15 31.96
CA THR A 805 8.84 -1.42 31.21
C THR A 805 9.35 -2.65 31.95
N LYS A 806 10.24 -2.49 32.95
CA LYS A 806 10.80 -3.60 33.75
C LYS A 806 10.77 -3.29 35.24
N ASN A 807 11.78 -2.59 35.78
CA ASN A 807 11.99 -2.39 37.21
C ASN A 807 12.63 -1.02 37.49
N VAL A 808 12.70 -0.68 38.79
CA VAL A 808 13.40 0.50 39.29
C VAL A 808 14.38 0.04 40.36
N GLU A 809 15.64 0.41 40.21
CA GLU A 809 16.75 -0.03 41.05
C GLU A 809 17.40 1.16 41.76
N LEU A 810 17.86 0.93 42.98
CA LEU A 810 18.82 1.79 43.66
C LEU A 810 20.17 1.11 43.75
N SER A 811 21.23 1.81 43.35
CA SER A 811 22.61 1.35 43.54
C SER A 811 23.44 2.35 44.32
N MET A 812 24.30 1.85 45.21
CA MET A 812 25.24 2.66 46.00
C MET A 812 26.44 1.82 46.44
N ASP A 813 27.54 2.49 46.78
CA ASP A 813 28.65 1.87 47.50
C ASP A 813 28.40 1.96 49.00
N ILE A 814 28.49 0.82 49.69
CA ILE A 814 28.41 0.75 51.15
C ILE A 814 29.72 0.12 51.64
N ASN A 815 30.62 0.95 52.20
CA ASN A 815 31.92 0.53 52.74
C ASN A 815 32.81 -0.22 51.73
N GLY A 816 32.82 0.19 50.46
CA GLY A 816 33.60 -0.44 49.39
C GLY A 816 32.93 -1.64 48.71
N TYR A 817 31.67 -1.93 49.05
CA TYR A 817 30.89 -3.00 48.41
C TYR A 817 29.71 -2.42 47.62
N PRO A 818 29.53 -2.81 46.35
CA PRO A 818 28.38 -2.39 45.56
C PRO A 818 27.11 -3.03 46.12
N PHE A 819 26.13 -2.20 46.45
CA PHE A 819 24.78 -2.60 46.84
C PHE A 819 23.81 -2.20 45.73
N VAL A 820 22.94 -3.13 45.32
CA VAL A 820 21.85 -2.90 44.36
C VAL A 820 20.56 -3.46 44.93
N CYS A 821 19.47 -2.69 44.88
CA CYS A 821 18.17 -3.08 45.41
C CYS A 821 17.04 -2.70 44.44
N ASP A 822 16.18 -3.66 44.13
CA ASP A 822 14.92 -3.43 43.43
C ASP A 822 13.90 -2.76 44.34
N LEU A 823 13.34 -1.63 43.90
CA LEU A 823 12.22 -0.99 44.57
C LEU A 823 10.90 -1.72 44.28
N LYS A 824 10.10 -1.91 45.33
CA LYS A 824 8.84 -2.67 45.33
C LYS A 824 7.71 -1.87 45.98
N ASN A 825 6.51 -2.45 46.02
CA ASN A 825 5.32 -1.93 46.70
C ASN A 825 4.88 -0.56 46.16
N TRP A 826 4.41 -0.57 44.93
CA TRP A 826 4.03 0.61 44.17
C TRP A 826 2.56 0.97 44.36
N GLU A 827 2.29 2.25 44.58
CA GLU A 827 1.01 2.90 44.33
C GLU A 827 1.07 3.53 42.93
N VAL A 828 0.14 3.16 42.05
CA VAL A 828 0.13 3.58 40.65
C VAL A 828 -1.13 4.36 40.33
N PHE A 829 -0.98 5.50 39.66
CA PHE A 829 -2.07 6.41 39.34
C PHE A 829 -2.11 6.66 37.83
N ASN A 830 -3.22 6.28 37.18
CA ASN A 830 -3.46 6.53 35.76
C ASN A 830 -3.94 7.98 35.58
N ILE A 831 -3.27 8.76 34.74
CA ILE A 831 -3.63 10.15 34.43
C ILE A 831 -4.05 10.17 32.95
N GLU A 832 -5.36 10.18 32.72
CA GLU A 832 -5.93 10.02 31.38
C GLU A 832 -5.83 11.30 30.54
N ASP A 833 -5.49 11.16 29.26
CA ASP A 833 -5.52 12.24 28.26
C ASP A 833 -6.96 12.51 27.77
N THR A 834 -7.84 12.92 28.68
CA THR A 834 -9.21 13.31 28.34
C THR A 834 -9.57 14.68 28.90
N TYR A 835 -10.40 15.40 28.17
CA TYR A 835 -10.87 16.72 28.57
C TYR A 835 -11.66 16.65 29.89
N GLU A 836 -12.51 15.62 30.03
CA GLU A 836 -13.35 15.38 31.19
C GLU A 836 -12.52 15.10 32.45
N PHE A 837 -11.45 14.31 32.32
CA PHE A 837 -10.55 14.03 33.43
C PHE A 837 -9.88 15.32 33.92
N TYR A 838 -9.34 16.13 33.02
CA TYR A 838 -8.71 17.40 33.37
C TYR A 838 -9.69 18.43 33.96
N GLN A 839 -10.91 18.52 33.43
CA GLN A 839 -11.96 19.40 33.96
C GLN A 839 -12.44 18.98 35.35
N SER A 840 -12.40 17.69 35.68
CA SER A 840 -12.84 17.18 36.99
C SER A 840 -11.92 17.55 38.15
N MET A 841 -10.69 18.02 37.85
CA MET A 841 -9.72 18.40 38.88
C MET A 841 -10.15 19.67 39.63
N LYS A 842 -9.64 19.81 40.86
CA LYS A 842 -9.93 20.96 41.74
C LYS A 842 -9.06 22.15 41.35
N PHE A 843 -9.62 23.02 40.52
CA PHE A 843 -9.03 24.30 40.14
C PHE A 843 -9.04 25.30 41.29
N GLN A 844 -7.95 26.05 41.39
CA GLN A 844 -7.77 27.15 42.33
C GLN A 844 -7.08 28.33 41.61
N PRO A 845 -7.27 29.59 42.08
CA PRO A 845 -6.61 30.73 41.45
C PRO A 845 -5.09 30.55 41.44
N ILE A 846 -4.42 30.82 40.31
CA ILE A 846 -2.96 30.63 40.20
C ILE A 846 -2.21 31.43 41.26
N GLU A 847 -2.67 32.65 41.54
CA GLU A 847 -2.07 33.54 42.56
C GLU A 847 -2.15 32.98 43.98
N SER A 848 -3.08 32.04 44.25
CA SER A 848 -3.19 31.39 45.57
C SER A 848 -2.17 30.26 45.76
N LEU A 849 -1.53 29.81 44.67
CA LEU A 849 -0.53 28.76 44.71
C LEU A 849 0.83 29.37 45.03
N THR A 850 1.39 28.98 46.18
CA THR A 850 2.77 29.29 46.52
C THR A 850 3.61 28.05 46.25
N ASP A 851 4.51 28.11 45.28
CA ASP A 851 5.53 27.09 45.13
C ASP A 851 6.57 27.24 46.24
N ARG A 852 6.46 26.37 47.25
CA ARG A 852 7.32 26.40 48.44
C ARG A 852 8.74 25.91 48.17
N LEU A 853 9.03 25.36 46.99
CA LEU A 853 10.31 24.71 46.65
C LEU A 853 11.05 25.37 45.47
N GLY A 854 10.50 26.41 44.83
CA GLY A 854 11.14 27.13 43.71
C GLY A 854 11.17 26.35 42.38
N GLN A 855 10.28 25.38 42.19
CA GLN A 855 10.10 24.55 41.00
C GLN A 855 8.84 24.90 40.19
N ARG A 856 8.89 24.63 38.87
CA ARG A 856 7.69 24.68 38.02
C ARG A 856 6.68 23.62 38.50
N ILE A 857 5.39 23.95 38.49
CA ILE A 857 4.34 23.10 39.10
C ILE A 857 3.67 22.26 38.00
N PRO A 858 3.73 20.91 38.05
CA PRO A 858 2.95 20.06 37.17
C PRO A 858 1.46 20.16 37.48
N GLY A 859 0.62 20.32 36.47
CA GLY A 859 -0.82 20.44 36.69
C GLY A 859 -1.62 20.84 35.46
N VAL A 860 -2.91 21.09 35.70
CA VAL A 860 -3.84 21.52 34.66
C VAL A 860 -4.13 23.00 34.83
N TYR A 861 -3.86 23.79 33.80
CA TYR A 861 -4.09 25.23 33.75
C TYR A 861 -5.34 25.52 32.92
N ARG A 862 -6.17 26.46 33.38
CA ARG A 862 -7.39 26.89 32.66
C ARG A 862 -7.44 28.40 32.46
N ALA A 863 -7.90 28.80 31.28
CA ALA A 863 -8.20 30.18 30.93
C ALA A 863 -9.47 30.29 30.08
N LYS A 864 -9.98 31.51 30.00
CA LYS A 864 -11.03 31.92 29.08
C LYS A 864 -10.53 33.07 28.20
N PHE A 865 -10.90 33.06 26.93
CA PHE A 865 -10.53 34.11 25.97
C PHE A 865 -11.70 34.45 25.04
N GLN A 866 -11.66 35.64 24.44
CA GLN A 866 -12.74 36.18 23.63
C GLN A 866 -12.42 36.15 22.13
N VAL A 867 -13.35 35.62 21.33
CA VAL A 867 -13.25 35.58 19.86
C VAL A 867 -14.40 36.38 19.25
N LYS A 868 -14.07 37.44 18.52
CA LYS A 868 -15.08 38.33 17.88
C LYS A 868 -15.79 37.67 16.70
N LYS A 869 -15.02 37.00 15.84
CA LYS A 869 -15.48 36.26 14.66
C LYS A 869 -14.63 34.99 14.55
N PRO A 870 -15.20 33.79 14.77
CA PRO A 870 -14.46 32.55 14.63
C PRO A 870 -13.84 32.41 13.24
N SER A 871 -12.57 32.06 13.24
CA SER A 871 -11.75 31.66 12.09
C SER A 871 -10.53 30.93 12.66
N ASP A 872 -9.75 30.29 11.79
CA ASP A 872 -8.52 29.59 12.17
C ASP A 872 -7.56 30.51 12.95
N THR A 873 -6.71 29.96 13.82
CA THR A 873 -5.63 30.69 14.52
C THR A 873 -4.52 29.73 14.96
N PHE A 874 -3.39 30.24 15.43
CA PHE A 874 -2.29 29.44 15.96
C PHE A 874 -1.96 29.89 17.38
N LEU A 875 -2.25 29.08 18.39
CA LEU A 875 -1.98 29.45 19.78
C LEU A 875 -0.50 29.26 20.12
N ASN A 876 0.14 30.29 20.64
CA ASN A 876 1.56 30.31 21.02
C ASN A 876 1.80 29.65 22.39
N PHE A 877 2.76 28.71 22.45
CA PHE A 877 3.18 27.98 23.64
C PHE A 877 4.69 28.09 23.97
N GLU A 878 5.43 29.05 23.40
CA GLU A 878 6.88 29.24 23.65
C GLU A 878 7.27 29.37 25.14
N THR A 879 6.32 29.83 25.97
CA THR A 879 6.53 30.01 27.42
C THR A 879 6.12 28.81 28.28
N TRP A 880 5.63 27.74 27.66
CA TRP A 880 5.14 26.55 28.35
C TRP A 880 6.22 25.49 28.52
N GLY A 881 5.90 24.41 29.23
CA GLY A 881 6.80 23.28 29.45
C GLY A 881 6.58 22.16 28.45
N LYS A 882 5.80 21.16 28.85
CA LYS A 882 5.50 19.99 28.02
C LYS A 882 4.14 19.44 28.42
N GLY A 883 3.30 19.09 27.46
CA GLY A 883 2.03 18.42 27.78
C GLY A 883 0.99 18.51 26.67
N LEU A 884 -0.29 18.59 27.04
CA LEU A 884 -1.43 18.42 26.13
C LEU A 884 -2.45 19.57 26.27
N VAL A 885 -2.98 20.03 25.14
CA VAL A 885 -3.87 21.20 25.09
C VAL A 885 -5.26 20.84 24.56
N TYR A 886 -6.30 21.41 25.19
CA TYR A 886 -7.68 21.37 24.73
C TYR A 886 -8.25 22.77 24.56
N VAL A 887 -9.05 22.97 23.51
CA VAL A 887 -9.87 24.17 23.34
C VAL A 887 -11.32 23.76 23.13
N ASN A 888 -12.22 24.27 23.98
CA ASN A 888 -13.65 23.95 23.95
C ASN A 888 -13.97 22.43 23.93
N GLY A 889 -13.13 21.61 24.55
CA GLY A 889 -13.24 20.14 24.56
C GLY A 889 -12.51 19.42 23.42
N TYR A 890 -12.01 20.11 22.41
CA TYR A 890 -11.24 19.50 21.31
C TYR A 890 -9.76 19.40 21.68
N ALA A 891 -9.20 18.20 21.55
CA ALA A 891 -7.78 17.93 21.81
C ALA A 891 -6.92 18.47 20.66
N LEU A 892 -6.19 19.55 20.88
CA LEU A 892 -5.36 20.18 19.85
C LEU A 892 -4.06 19.40 19.61
N GLY A 893 -3.49 18.83 20.66
CA GLY A 893 -2.27 18.04 20.60
C GLY A 893 -1.21 18.47 21.59
N ARG A 894 -0.01 17.91 21.44
CA ARG A 894 1.09 18.05 22.40
C ARG A 894 1.90 19.31 22.17
N ILE A 895 2.39 19.90 23.26
CA ILE A 895 3.35 21.00 23.27
C ILE A 895 4.66 20.55 23.92
N TRP A 896 5.77 21.14 23.48
CA TRP A 896 7.05 20.96 24.15
C TRP A 896 7.97 22.17 23.90
N GLU A 897 8.50 22.75 24.97
CA GLU A 897 9.37 23.94 24.94
C GLU A 897 10.62 23.79 24.06
N ILE A 898 10.98 22.58 23.65
CA ILE A 898 12.19 22.34 22.87
C ILE A 898 12.04 22.62 21.37
N GLY A 899 10.81 22.70 20.86
CA GLY A 899 10.54 22.94 19.43
C GLY A 899 10.76 21.71 18.54
N PRO A 900 10.72 21.86 17.21
CA PRO A 900 10.74 23.15 16.50
C PRO A 900 9.35 23.82 16.43
N GLN A 901 8.28 23.05 16.63
CA GLN A 901 6.92 23.57 16.74
C GLN A 901 6.71 24.33 18.07
N GLN A 902 6.26 25.58 18.01
CA GLN A 902 5.91 26.40 19.18
C GLN A 902 4.46 26.87 19.19
N THR A 903 3.72 26.65 18.12
CA THR A 903 2.28 26.95 18.05
C THR A 903 1.44 25.71 17.78
N LEU A 904 0.24 25.64 18.37
CA LEU A 904 -0.78 24.67 17.96
C LEU A 904 -1.82 25.33 17.06
N TYR A 905 -2.15 24.67 15.95
CA TYR A 905 -3.25 25.05 15.08
C TYR A 905 -4.60 24.88 15.80
N VAL A 906 -5.44 25.91 15.70
CA VAL A 906 -6.82 25.88 16.20
C VAL A 906 -7.78 26.14 15.04
N PRO A 907 -8.53 25.12 14.59
CA PRO A 907 -9.56 25.29 13.58
C PRO A 907 -10.66 26.26 14.06
N GLY A 908 -11.03 27.20 13.19
CA GLY A 908 -12.11 28.14 13.43
C GLY A 908 -13.46 27.47 13.67
N CYS A 909 -13.67 26.28 13.11
CA CYS A 909 -14.87 25.47 13.36
C CYS A 909 -14.96 24.92 14.80
N TRP A 910 -13.86 24.93 15.57
CA TRP A 910 -13.83 24.56 16.99
C TRP A 910 -13.91 25.78 17.92
N LEU A 911 -13.86 27.00 17.36
CA LEU A 911 -14.04 28.24 18.08
C LEU A 911 -15.49 28.72 18.04
N LYS A 912 -15.89 29.42 19.10
CA LYS A 912 -17.22 30.02 19.27
C LYS A 912 -17.09 31.54 19.24
N LYS A 913 -18.11 32.23 18.76
CA LYS A 913 -18.18 33.69 18.94
C LYS A 913 -18.40 33.99 20.43
N GLY A 914 -17.61 34.91 20.99
CA GLY A 914 -17.62 35.24 22.41
C GLY A 914 -16.59 34.43 23.18
N GLU A 915 -16.99 33.92 24.34
CA GLU A 915 -16.10 33.21 25.27
C GLU A 915 -15.74 31.82 24.75
N ASN A 916 -14.45 31.50 24.82
CA ASN A 916 -13.87 30.19 24.55
C ASN A 916 -13.03 29.77 25.75
N GLU A 917 -12.94 28.47 25.98
CA GLU A 917 -12.13 27.90 27.05
C GLU A 917 -10.92 27.18 26.49
N ILE A 918 -9.79 27.31 27.20
CA ILE A 918 -8.58 26.53 26.99
C ILE A 918 -8.17 25.84 28.29
N VAL A 919 -7.78 24.58 28.15
CA VAL A 919 -7.22 23.74 29.22
C VAL A 919 -5.87 23.22 28.75
N VAL A 920 -4.85 23.36 29.58
CA VAL A 920 -3.49 22.86 29.30
C VAL A 920 -3.05 21.99 30.45
N PHE A 921 -2.87 20.70 30.21
CA PHE A 921 -2.11 19.85 31.11
C PHE A 921 -0.63 20.03 30.80
N ASP A 922 0.13 20.65 31.71
CA ASP A 922 1.57 20.82 31.57
C ASP A 922 2.26 19.96 32.64
N ILE A 923 2.97 18.93 32.19
CA ILE A 923 3.67 18.00 33.06
C ILE A 923 4.90 18.64 33.69
N VAL A 924 5.50 19.67 33.09
CA VAL A 924 6.64 20.39 33.68
C VAL A 924 6.15 21.62 34.45
N GLY A 925 5.04 22.22 34.03
CA GLY A 925 4.55 23.54 34.41
C GLY A 925 5.14 24.63 33.49
N PRO A 926 4.49 25.76 33.20
CA PRO A 926 4.99 26.80 32.31
C PRO A 926 6.00 27.74 33.00
N LYS A 927 6.81 28.47 32.21
CA LYS A 927 7.59 29.63 32.69
C LYS A 927 6.66 30.83 32.92
N GLU A 928 5.72 31.04 32.00
CA GLU A 928 4.63 32.00 32.13
C GLU A 928 3.32 31.37 31.65
N ALA A 929 2.27 31.41 32.48
CA ALA A 929 0.97 30.86 32.12
C ALA A 929 0.15 31.85 31.26
N LYS A 930 0.58 32.06 30.01
CA LYS A 930 -0.08 32.95 29.02
C LYS A 930 -0.08 32.32 27.63
N SER A 931 -1.00 32.75 26.78
CA SER A 931 -0.99 32.40 25.35
C SER A 931 -1.62 33.52 24.53
N GLU A 932 -1.44 33.48 23.22
CA GLU A 932 -2.04 34.38 22.25
C GLU A 932 -2.28 33.64 20.93
N GLY A 933 -3.23 34.12 20.13
CA GLY A 933 -3.48 33.57 18.80
C GLY A 933 -2.73 34.36 17.74
N LEU A 934 -1.90 33.68 16.96
CA LEU A 934 -1.16 34.20 15.82
C LEU A 934 -1.90 33.92 14.52
N SER A 935 -1.61 34.73 13.49
CA SER A 935 -2.12 34.51 12.13
C SER A 935 -1.26 33.56 11.30
N GLU A 936 -0.05 33.26 11.78
CA GLU A 936 0.92 32.35 11.14
C GLU A 936 1.49 31.41 12.21
N PRO A 937 1.84 30.17 11.84
CA PRO A 937 2.42 29.22 12.77
C PRO A 937 3.90 29.50 13.03
N LEU A 938 4.41 29.04 14.17
CA LEU A 938 5.83 28.95 14.48
C LEU A 938 6.23 27.48 14.47
N LEU A 939 6.79 27.01 13.35
CA LEU A 939 7.19 25.61 13.14
C LEU A 939 8.70 25.39 13.18
N ASP A 940 9.51 26.46 13.17
CA ASP A 940 10.96 26.44 12.98
C ASP A 940 11.76 27.04 14.17
N GLN A 941 11.18 26.98 15.38
CA GLN A 941 11.73 27.65 16.56
C GLN A 941 12.24 26.63 17.60
N LEU A 942 13.56 26.42 17.62
CA LEU A 942 14.25 25.63 18.66
C LEU A 942 14.65 26.53 19.84
N LEU A 943 14.02 26.35 21.01
CA LEU A 943 14.31 27.16 22.20
C LEU A 943 15.35 26.54 23.13
N VAL A 944 15.77 25.29 22.88
CA VAL A 944 16.88 24.67 23.61
C VAL A 944 18.18 24.85 22.84
N GLN A 945 19.14 25.52 23.45
CA GLN A 945 20.50 25.63 22.92
C GLN A 945 21.28 24.35 23.25
N LYS A 946 21.22 23.38 22.34
CA LYS A 946 22.19 22.27 22.24
C LYS A 946 22.94 22.39 20.90
N PRO A 947 24.18 21.91 20.79
CA PRO A 947 24.80 21.72 19.48
C PRO A 947 23.87 20.84 18.61
N LEU A 948 23.52 21.34 17.42
CA LEU A 948 22.76 20.58 16.42
C LEU A 948 23.64 19.55 15.69
N THR A 949 24.95 19.60 15.96
CA THR A 949 25.96 18.70 15.44
C THR A 949 26.40 17.71 16.52
N HIS A 950 26.94 16.58 16.09
CA HIS A 950 27.55 15.54 16.92
C HIS A 950 29.02 15.85 17.23
N ARG A 951 29.45 17.10 17.08
CA ARG A 951 30.81 17.57 17.33
C ARG A 951 30.79 18.80 18.22
N ASN A 952 31.47 18.72 19.35
CA ASN A 952 31.66 19.88 20.22
C ASN A 952 32.70 20.83 19.64
N GLU A 953 32.59 22.12 19.97
CA GLU A 953 33.58 23.12 19.57
C GLU A 953 34.98 22.73 20.10
N GLY A 954 35.96 22.65 19.19
CA GLY A 954 37.35 22.26 19.51
C GLY A 954 37.63 20.75 19.54
N GLU A 955 36.61 19.89 19.44
CA GLU A 955 36.75 18.44 19.39
C GLU A 955 37.30 17.99 18.02
N ASN A 956 38.38 17.20 17.97
CA ASN A 956 39.01 16.77 16.72
C ASN A 956 39.45 15.31 16.80
N LEU A 957 38.75 14.43 16.08
CA LEU A 957 39.08 13.01 16.03
C LEU A 957 40.56 12.77 15.65
N ASN A 958 41.27 12.00 16.47
CA ASN A 958 42.68 11.67 16.27
C ASN A 958 42.86 10.20 15.86
N LEU A 959 43.15 9.99 14.56
CA LEU A 959 43.43 8.67 13.98
C LEU A 959 44.93 8.34 13.82
N SER A 960 45.85 9.22 14.26
CA SER A 960 47.29 9.14 13.96
C SER A 960 48.03 7.87 14.48
N GLY A 961 47.40 7.12 15.39
CA GLY A 961 47.90 5.82 15.88
C GLY A 961 46.97 4.64 15.59
N GLU A 962 45.83 4.87 14.94
CA GLU A 962 44.81 3.85 14.68
C GLU A 962 45.08 3.16 13.34
N LYS A 963 44.88 1.84 13.27
CA LYS A 963 45.04 1.07 12.03
C LYS A 963 43.67 0.74 11.44
N PRO A 964 43.42 1.03 10.15
CA PRO A 964 42.15 0.66 9.53
C PRO A 964 42.06 -0.86 9.48
N VAL A 965 40.89 -1.38 9.83
CA VAL A 965 40.57 -2.81 9.70
C VAL A 965 40.19 -3.16 8.27
N PHE A 966 39.75 -2.17 7.50
CA PHE A 966 39.41 -2.28 6.10
C PHE A 966 39.67 -0.96 5.36
N THR A 967 40.15 -1.06 4.13
CA THR A 967 40.27 0.04 3.17
C THR A 967 39.67 -0.44 1.86
N GLY A 968 38.79 0.35 1.26
CA GLY A 968 38.12 -0.04 0.03
C GLY A 968 37.52 1.13 -0.74
N SER A 969 36.80 0.79 -1.81
CA SER A 969 36.14 1.75 -2.68
C SER A 969 34.74 1.29 -3.03
N PHE A 970 33.78 2.21 -3.02
CA PHE A 970 32.44 2.01 -3.56
C PHE A 970 32.40 2.21 -5.07
N LYS A 971 31.45 1.55 -5.73
CA LYS A 971 31.15 1.75 -7.15
C LYS A 971 30.32 3.04 -7.32
N PRO A 972 30.42 3.72 -8.47
CA PRO A 972 29.51 4.83 -8.78
C PRO A 972 28.07 4.32 -8.95
N GLY A 973 27.10 5.19 -8.67
CA GLY A 973 25.67 4.91 -8.80
C GLY A 973 24.94 4.67 -7.48
N ASN A 974 23.62 4.74 -7.53
CA ASN A 974 22.72 4.57 -6.40
C ASN A 974 22.54 3.08 -6.00
N GLY A 975 21.90 2.83 -4.85
CA GLY A 975 21.54 1.50 -4.38
C GLY A 975 22.54 0.91 -3.38
N TRP A 976 22.12 -0.15 -2.67
CA TRP A 976 22.92 -0.78 -1.61
C TRP A 976 24.23 -1.36 -2.15
N GLN A 977 25.33 -1.02 -1.47
CA GLN A 977 26.66 -1.55 -1.74
C GLN A 977 27.19 -2.27 -0.52
N GLU A 978 27.78 -3.46 -0.71
CA GLU A 978 28.37 -4.27 0.35
C GLU A 978 29.87 -4.45 0.14
N VAL A 979 30.63 -4.29 1.22
CA VAL A 979 32.03 -4.72 1.31
C VAL A 979 32.20 -5.71 2.45
N LYS A 980 33.01 -6.75 2.22
CA LYS A 980 33.38 -7.73 3.25
C LYS A 980 34.79 -7.48 3.74
N PHE A 981 34.97 -7.58 5.05
CA PHE A 981 36.29 -7.49 5.66
C PHE A 981 37.09 -8.75 5.37
N ASN A 982 38.41 -8.62 5.26
CA ASN A 982 39.30 -9.75 4.99
C ASN A 982 39.25 -10.83 6.08
N LYS A 983 38.86 -10.45 7.30
CA LYS A 983 38.61 -11.32 8.44
C LYS A 983 37.61 -10.65 9.40
N PRO A 984 36.87 -11.42 10.21
CA PRO A 984 36.03 -10.85 11.26
C PRO A 984 36.86 -10.01 12.25
N VAL A 985 36.30 -8.88 12.69
CA VAL A 985 36.92 -7.99 13.69
C VAL A 985 35.92 -7.69 14.79
N THR A 986 36.35 -7.77 16.05
CA THR A 986 35.48 -7.51 17.21
C THR A 986 35.71 -6.11 17.76
N GLY A 987 34.63 -5.37 18.01
CA GLY A 987 34.68 -4.06 18.68
C GLY A 987 33.29 -3.50 18.94
N ARG A 988 33.24 -2.31 19.55
CA ARG A 988 32.03 -1.58 19.91
C ARG A 988 31.95 -0.22 19.19
N TYR A 989 33.08 0.46 19.03
CA TYR A 989 33.16 1.76 18.38
C TYR A 989 33.69 1.59 16.96
N VAL A 990 33.01 2.17 15.98
CA VAL A 990 33.40 2.10 14.57
C VAL A 990 33.54 3.50 14.00
N CYS A 991 34.67 3.78 13.35
CA CYS A 991 34.89 5.01 12.59
C CYS A 991 34.91 4.71 11.10
N ILE A 992 34.13 5.46 10.33
CA ILE A 992 34.13 5.46 8.86
C ILE A 992 34.87 6.72 8.44
N GLU A 993 36.00 6.59 7.75
CA GLU A 993 36.75 7.70 7.18
C GLU A 993 36.57 7.70 5.67
N ALA A 994 35.75 8.61 5.15
CA ALA A 994 35.63 8.86 3.73
C ALA A 994 36.84 9.68 3.25
N LEU A 995 37.43 9.28 2.12
CA LEU A 995 38.67 9.87 1.59
C LEU A 995 38.44 10.76 0.36
N ASN A 996 37.39 10.47 -0.41
CA ASN A 996 36.94 11.27 -1.56
C ASN A 996 35.54 10.84 -2.02
N SER A 997 34.93 11.64 -2.91
CA SER A 997 33.63 11.36 -3.53
C SER A 997 33.75 10.84 -4.97
N GLN A 998 32.66 10.27 -5.47
CA GLN A 998 32.53 9.83 -6.87
C GLN A 998 32.56 11.00 -7.86
N ASP A 999 32.04 12.17 -7.47
CA ASP A 999 31.97 13.37 -8.31
C ASP A 999 33.20 14.30 -8.17
N GLY A 1000 34.19 13.91 -7.34
CA GLY A 1000 35.44 14.64 -7.14
C GLY A 1000 35.29 15.97 -6.40
N LYS A 1001 34.17 16.20 -5.71
CA LYS A 1001 33.89 17.41 -4.93
C LYS A 1001 34.07 17.17 -3.43
N ASP A 1002 34.22 18.25 -2.69
CA ASP A 1002 34.35 18.27 -1.23
C ASP A 1002 32.97 18.17 -0.54
N LEU A 1003 32.32 17.02 -0.72
CA LEU A 1003 31.05 16.65 -0.12
C LEU A 1003 31.00 15.14 0.13
N ALA A 1004 30.63 14.71 1.34
CA ALA A 1004 30.35 13.31 1.66
C ALA A 1004 28.89 13.14 2.09
N CYS A 1005 28.23 12.12 1.54
CA CYS A 1005 26.86 11.76 1.91
C CYS A 1005 26.72 10.24 2.13
N ILE A 1006 25.92 9.86 3.14
CA ILE A 1006 25.45 8.49 3.37
C ILE A 1006 23.96 8.56 3.71
N ALA A 1007 23.14 7.83 2.96
CA ALA A 1007 21.72 7.69 3.28
C ALA A 1007 21.53 6.66 4.39
N GLU A 1008 21.99 5.44 4.17
CA GLU A 1008 21.81 4.37 5.16
C GLU A 1008 23.06 3.49 5.24
N MET A 1009 23.31 2.89 6.40
CA MET A 1009 24.41 1.94 6.56
C MET A 1009 24.11 0.82 7.54
N TYR A 1010 24.80 -0.31 7.36
CA TYR A 1010 24.79 -1.44 8.28
C TYR A 1010 26.21 -2.00 8.45
N PHE A 1011 26.50 -2.50 9.65
CA PHE A 1011 27.58 -3.45 9.84
C PHE A 1011 27.00 -4.86 9.84
N LEU A 1012 27.75 -5.81 9.30
CA LEU A 1012 27.34 -7.21 9.21
C LEU A 1012 27.97 -8.02 10.35
N ASP A 1013 27.19 -8.88 10.98
CA ASP A 1013 27.65 -9.77 12.04
C ASP A 1013 28.43 -10.99 11.51
N LYS A 1014 28.78 -11.92 12.40
CA LYS A 1014 29.51 -13.16 12.07
C LYS A 1014 28.78 -14.06 11.05
N ASP A 1015 27.45 -13.95 10.96
CA ASP A 1015 26.61 -14.76 10.07
C ASP A 1015 26.33 -14.00 8.76
N GLY A 1016 26.89 -12.80 8.59
CA GLY A 1016 26.66 -11.92 7.44
C GLY A 1016 25.34 -11.17 7.50
N SER A 1017 24.66 -11.17 8.65
CA SER A 1017 23.37 -10.51 8.83
C SER A 1017 23.56 -9.06 9.27
N ARG A 1018 22.63 -8.18 8.89
CA ARG A 1018 22.61 -6.77 9.33
C ARG A 1018 22.47 -6.70 10.86
N LEU A 1019 23.40 -6.02 11.52
CA LEU A 1019 23.29 -5.73 12.95
C LEU A 1019 22.10 -4.79 13.21
N SER A 1020 21.42 -5.02 14.34
CA SER A 1020 20.41 -4.07 14.83
C SER A 1020 21.08 -2.72 15.12
N ARG A 1021 20.40 -1.65 14.68
CA ARG A 1021 20.85 -0.26 14.85
C ARG A 1021 20.11 0.46 15.96
N GLU A 1022 19.13 -0.19 16.60
CA GLU A 1022 18.41 0.33 17.78
C GLU A 1022 19.34 0.85 18.89
N PRO A 1023 20.48 0.20 19.20
CA PRO A 1023 21.37 0.70 20.25
C PRO A 1023 22.44 1.68 19.72
N TRP A 1024 22.42 2.05 18.43
CA TRP A 1024 23.47 2.87 17.83
C TRP A 1024 23.37 4.33 18.26
N ILE A 1025 24.52 4.95 18.48
CA ILE A 1025 24.64 6.37 18.80
C ILE A 1025 25.78 6.97 17.98
N VAL A 1026 25.52 8.10 17.32
CA VAL A 1026 26.60 8.92 16.73
C VAL A 1026 27.41 9.54 17.86
N LYS A 1027 28.68 9.20 17.94
CA LYS A 1027 29.63 9.80 18.89
C LYS A 1027 30.31 11.04 18.33
N TYR A 1028 30.51 11.08 17.01
CA TYR A 1028 31.20 12.17 16.35
C TYR A 1028 30.90 12.19 14.86
N ALA A 1029 30.76 13.37 14.29
CA ALA A 1029 30.82 13.62 12.85
C ALA A 1029 31.66 14.89 12.62
N ASP A 1030 32.60 14.88 11.67
CA ASP A 1030 33.51 16.01 11.51
C ASP A 1030 32.82 17.29 11.01
N SER A 1031 31.78 17.11 10.18
CA SER A 1031 31.02 18.17 9.50
C SER A 1031 29.59 17.68 9.20
N GLU A 1032 28.59 18.55 9.41
CA GLU A 1032 27.17 18.23 9.23
C GLU A 1032 26.39 19.47 8.75
N ASP A 1033 25.64 19.34 7.65
CA ASP A 1033 24.78 20.40 7.09
C ASP A 1033 23.45 20.49 7.85
N VAL A 1034 23.47 21.15 9.01
CA VAL A 1034 22.32 21.29 9.94
C VAL A 1034 21.83 22.72 10.15
N ALA A 1035 22.41 23.72 9.48
CA ALA A 1035 22.05 25.13 9.71
C ALA A 1035 20.64 25.47 9.20
N HIS A 1036 20.20 24.83 8.11
CA HIS A 1036 18.95 25.16 7.41
C HIS A 1036 18.15 23.93 6.94
N VAL A 1037 18.74 22.74 7.06
CA VAL A 1037 18.14 21.44 6.75
C VAL A 1037 18.57 20.44 7.82
N ASN A 1038 18.06 19.21 7.79
CA ASN A 1038 18.37 18.20 8.80
C ASN A 1038 19.19 17.05 8.20
N ARG A 1039 20.48 17.28 7.98
CA ARG A 1039 21.42 16.27 7.40
C ARG A 1039 22.48 15.83 8.40
N SER A 1040 22.06 15.66 9.65
CA SER A 1040 22.88 15.14 10.74
C SER A 1040 23.30 13.69 10.53
N ALA A 1041 24.34 13.24 11.22
CA ALA A 1041 24.92 11.92 11.05
C ALA A 1041 24.03 10.75 11.51
N ASP A 1042 23.03 11.00 12.38
CA ASP A 1042 22.04 9.97 12.79
C ASP A 1042 21.17 9.51 11.63
N LYS A 1043 21.04 10.33 10.56
CA LYS A 1043 20.35 9.95 9.33
C LYS A 1043 20.96 8.74 8.65
N THR A 1044 22.22 8.42 8.91
CA THR A 1044 22.88 7.24 8.32
C THR A 1044 22.31 5.90 8.79
N PHE A 1045 21.45 5.89 9.81
CA PHE A 1045 20.83 4.66 10.30
C PHE A 1045 19.38 4.84 10.77
N ASP A 1046 18.67 5.86 10.29
CA ASP A 1046 17.30 6.18 10.73
C ASP A 1046 16.21 5.30 10.08
N LEU A 1047 16.62 4.31 9.27
CA LEU A 1047 15.75 3.43 8.47
C LEU A 1047 14.97 4.19 7.39
N GLN A 1048 15.46 5.32 6.89
CA GLN A 1048 14.81 6.09 5.82
C GLN A 1048 15.75 6.25 4.62
N GLU A 1049 15.50 5.54 3.52
CA GLU A 1049 16.37 5.63 2.33
C GLU A 1049 16.35 7.03 1.65
N SER A 1050 15.41 7.90 2.03
CA SER A 1050 15.26 9.28 1.53
C SER A 1050 15.88 10.37 2.41
N THR A 1051 16.30 10.06 3.62
CA THR A 1051 17.12 10.98 4.45
C THR A 1051 18.59 10.61 4.27
N TYR A 1052 19.49 11.53 4.60
CA TYR A 1052 20.92 11.28 4.52
C TYR A 1052 21.72 12.27 5.36
N TRP A 1053 22.86 11.80 5.86
CA TRP A 1053 23.91 12.67 6.36
C TRP A 1053 24.60 13.36 5.20
N SER A 1054 24.97 14.62 5.39
CA SER A 1054 25.83 15.37 4.48
C SER A 1054 26.78 16.26 5.26
N THR A 1055 28.02 16.33 4.81
CA THR A 1055 28.94 17.37 5.27
C THR A 1055 28.53 18.75 4.76
N GLU A 1056 29.00 19.80 5.43
CA GLU A 1056 28.89 21.18 4.93
C GLU A 1056 29.61 21.31 3.58
N LYS A 1057 29.00 22.05 2.66
CA LYS A 1057 29.54 22.24 1.32
C LYS A 1057 30.91 22.93 1.37
N GLY A 1058 31.93 22.29 0.82
CA GLY A 1058 33.28 22.84 0.73
C GLY A 1058 34.19 22.52 1.93
N SER A 1059 33.74 21.69 2.88
CA SER A 1059 34.64 21.08 3.86
C SER A 1059 35.56 20.07 3.14
N PRO A 1060 36.89 20.21 3.17
CA PRO A 1060 37.78 19.29 2.45
C PRO A 1060 37.83 17.92 3.11
N TYR A 1061 37.97 16.87 2.28
CA TYR A 1061 38.26 15.51 2.75
C TYR A 1061 39.59 15.43 3.54
N PRO A 1062 39.75 14.46 4.46
CA PRO A 1062 38.84 13.35 4.77
C PRO A 1062 37.67 13.75 5.69
N HIS A 1063 36.57 12.98 5.59
CA HIS A 1063 35.39 13.12 6.46
C HIS A 1063 35.20 11.87 7.31
N THR A 1064 34.71 12.02 8.54
CA THR A 1064 34.61 10.93 9.52
C THR A 1064 33.30 10.93 10.28
N ILE A 1065 32.72 9.73 10.45
CA ILE A 1065 31.67 9.44 11.43
C ILE A 1065 32.15 8.37 12.40
N VAL A 1066 31.92 8.57 13.70
CA VAL A 1066 32.13 7.56 14.75
C VAL A 1066 30.79 7.13 15.32
N ILE A 1067 30.53 5.82 15.32
CA ILE A 1067 29.34 5.19 15.88
C ILE A 1067 29.71 4.32 17.08
N ASP A 1068 28.96 4.45 18.17
CA ASP A 1068 28.89 3.46 19.25
C ASP A 1068 27.80 2.45 18.91
N LEU A 1069 28.15 1.17 18.73
CA LEU A 1069 27.20 0.09 18.43
C LEU A 1069 26.37 -0.34 19.66
N GLY A 1070 26.61 0.25 20.83
CA GLY A 1070 25.96 -0.05 22.10
C GLY A 1070 26.53 -1.27 22.83
N ALA A 1071 27.02 -2.27 22.10
CA ALA A 1071 27.73 -3.43 22.64
C ALA A 1071 28.90 -3.84 21.74
N SER A 1072 29.73 -4.77 22.22
CA SER A 1072 30.80 -5.33 21.39
C SER A 1072 30.24 -6.41 20.47
N HIS A 1073 30.53 -6.31 19.17
CA HIS A 1073 30.08 -7.23 18.13
C HIS A 1073 31.26 -7.72 17.28
N ALA A 1074 31.15 -8.95 16.75
CA ALA A 1074 32.05 -9.47 15.72
C ALA A 1074 31.54 -9.05 14.33
N LEU A 1075 32.26 -8.14 13.69
CA LEU A 1075 31.89 -7.52 12.42
C LEU A 1075 32.61 -8.21 11.25
N THR A 1076 31.88 -8.50 10.17
CA THR A 1076 32.42 -9.17 8.96
C THR A 1076 32.32 -8.32 7.70
N GLY A 1077 31.57 -7.23 7.73
CA GLY A 1077 31.41 -6.36 6.57
C GLY A 1077 30.67 -5.08 6.89
N PHE A 1078 30.54 -4.25 5.87
CA PHE A 1078 29.87 -2.95 5.89
C PHE A 1078 29.00 -2.81 4.65
N GLN A 1079 27.77 -2.38 4.84
CA GLN A 1079 26.86 -1.99 3.77
C GLN A 1079 26.61 -0.49 3.86
N CYS A 1080 26.62 0.16 2.70
CA CYS A 1080 26.34 1.58 2.55
C CYS A 1080 25.34 1.79 1.42
N LEU A 1081 24.35 2.63 1.67
CA LEU A 1081 23.43 3.17 0.69
C LEU A 1081 23.76 4.65 0.54
N PRO A 1082 24.18 5.09 -0.65
CA PRO A 1082 24.30 6.51 -0.90
C PRO A 1082 22.91 7.13 -1.14
N ARG A 1083 22.82 8.46 -1.08
CA ARG A 1083 21.58 9.22 -1.32
C ARG A 1083 20.90 8.85 -2.65
N MET A 1084 19.57 8.93 -2.68
CA MET A 1084 18.74 8.37 -3.75
C MET A 1084 18.66 9.22 -5.03
N GLU A 1085 19.23 10.42 -5.01
CA GLU A 1085 19.23 11.34 -6.15
C GLU A 1085 20.14 10.89 -7.27
N SER A 1086 19.77 11.25 -8.51
CA SER A 1086 20.58 10.99 -9.70
C SER A 1086 21.98 11.57 -9.58
N GLU A 1087 22.97 10.89 -10.16
CA GLU A 1087 24.42 11.20 -10.09
C GLU A 1087 25.05 11.09 -8.69
N VAL A 1088 24.26 10.79 -7.66
CA VAL A 1088 24.73 10.52 -6.29
C VAL A 1088 25.67 11.62 -5.75
N PRO A 1089 25.24 12.89 -5.64
CA PRO A 1089 26.12 13.98 -5.24
C PRO A 1089 26.76 13.72 -3.86
N GLY A 1090 28.09 13.84 -3.78
CA GLY A 1090 28.84 13.53 -2.56
C GLY A 1090 28.83 12.05 -2.16
N GLY A 1091 28.41 11.14 -3.05
CA GLY A 1091 28.51 9.70 -2.82
C GLY A 1091 29.97 9.32 -2.59
N ILE A 1092 30.24 8.65 -1.48
CA ILE A 1092 31.60 8.26 -1.09
C ILE A 1092 32.19 7.29 -2.13
N LYS A 1093 33.45 7.49 -2.50
CA LYS A 1093 34.21 6.57 -3.34
C LYS A 1093 35.21 5.79 -2.50
N ASP A 1094 36.36 6.36 -2.16
CA ASP A 1094 37.39 5.68 -1.37
C ASP A 1094 37.16 5.91 0.13
N PHE A 1095 37.31 4.87 0.95
CA PHE A 1095 37.07 4.96 2.40
C PHE A 1095 37.91 3.96 3.21
N LYS A 1096 37.99 4.22 4.52
CA LYS A 1096 38.56 3.32 5.52
C LYS A 1096 37.58 3.08 6.67
N ILE A 1097 37.69 1.93 7.31
CA ILE A 1097 36.94 1.57 8.52
C ILE A 1097 37.93 1.23 9.63
N TYR A 1098 37.69 1.78 10.82
CA TYR A 1098 38.41 1.50 12.05
C TYR A 1098 37.45 0.94 13.10
N VAL A 1099 37.87 -0.05 13.87
CA VAL A 1099 37.03 -0.70 14.89
C VAL A 1099 37.80 -0.81 16.21
N LYS A 1100 37.18 -0.42 17.33
CA LYS A 1100 37.78 -0.44 18.68
C LYS A 1100 36.82 -0.96 19.74
N GLY A 1101 37.37 -1.54 20.81
CA GLY A 1101 36.59 -1.90 22.01
C GLY A 1101 36.26 -0.69 22.89
N GLU A 1102 37.18 0.26 22.97
CA GLU A 1102 37.02 1.54 23.69
C GLU A 1102 36.78 2.69 22.70
N ASN A 1103 36.30 3.82 23.20
CA ASN A 1103 36.00 4.98 22.36
C ASN A 1103 37.27 5.55 21.68
N PHE A 1104 37.08 6.30 20.61
CA PHE A 1104 38.16 7.01 19.93
C PHE A 1104 38.65 8.21 20.77
N LYS A 1105 39.84 8.71 20.41
CA LYS A 1105 40.42 9.92 21.02
C LYS A 1105 40.08 11.13 20.16
N TYR A 1106 39.75 12.25 20.80
CA TYR A 1106 39.35 13.51 20.18
C TYR A 1106 40.20 14.68 20.67
#